data_AF-A0A1V9YHR2-F1
#
_entry.id   AF-A0A1V9YHR2-F1
#
_cell.length_a   1.000
_cell.length_b   1.000
_cell.length_c   1.000
_cell.angle_alpha   90.00
_cell.angle_beta   90.00
_cell.angle_gamma   90.00
#
_symmetry.space_group_name_H-M   'P 1'
#
loop_
_entity.id
_entity.type
_entity.pdbx_description
1 polymer ?
#
loop_
_entity_poly.entity_id
_entity_poly.type
_entity_poly.pdbx_seq_one_letter_code
_entity_poly.pdbx_strand_id
1 'polypeptide(L)'
;MDTPAITSPPLGVTLGFFRHLIDLCGGRTKLQGRTTAQVCFDYIVPLTASTQLSLVEHIAADPATAHFVRPANWYISHAWSYLFLETVDSLDVFFAQQQLSDEAVVWFCVFNNNQHRAAGFPFEYWSSTFKSQLSVIGNVVMVMHPWNDPVVLRRSWCVFEVYVAVTTGARFEMAMAPAQFALLVKDMSNVFALFTMLGTIKSEQSETTIPSDRDGIFALIKAETLFIEVDRLVFSTIRDWMGRSLSAYAQSLDDRLEEATVWRYLLRIYDHDRKWADSEPVIQRVIACYTEALGDDHEDTLAAKTWPYFLQASSGLPHATWGPPLHLALLNMERRLGSANRQVCIVRCSYTTKLVEAKVEYNRAAELLHTNYEILLSTVGPLHAAALATATDLGRVYTYKHQLPEAERWLNVALASAREAFDDTHPIPSFGQLMLAMVYVADGRLRQALTIAEQQLAVKLRLFGAGHAETVEVQHFAGLVLHRLGAFDQAKLLLNAGMDSVPAPDDESVADREARIITQTVLALVYWAERDYAAAARGLSQTALACRHSSIRHARKAAAWLYCLLMDPASTVGDDTAAWSAVSAMYGRHTDTSEAWDDEHCTGCHRDLVGTMRCCNECPRGSYLYCRSCTTLGRVLCSHDTATFLAFKPPHRHLLEEDLKTFDGPLDDFEEAIANYAVYCREHGVSDVEKVPRAAFGYEVDSRVWHPML
;
A
#
# COMPACT_ATOMS: atom_id res chain seq x y z
N MET A 1 -22.69 29.76 19.49
CA MET A 1 -23.66 29.31 18.47
C MET A 1 -24.30 28.06 19.04
N ASP A 2 -25.62 28.08 19.09
CA ASP A 2 -26.43 27.24 19.95
C ASP A 2 -26.29 25.75 19.66
N THR A 3 -26.17 24.94 20.70
CA THR A 3 -26.35 23.49 20.67
C THR A 3 -27.75 23.21 20.08
N PRO A 4 -27.88 22.47 18.97
CA PRO A 4 -29.19 22.17 18.43
C PRO A 4 -29.98 21.36 19.45
N ALA A 5 -31.23 21.75 19.68
CA ALA A 5 -32.16 21.00 20.53
C ALA A 5 -32.20 19.54 20.05
N ILE A 6 -31.93 18.60 20.95
CA ILE A 6 -32.03 17.16 20.69
C ILE A 6 -33.49 16.87 20.36
N THR A 7 -33.81 16.78 19.08
CA THR A 7 -35.07 16.24 18.60
C THR A 7 -35.12 14.76 19.00
N SER A 8 -36.22 14.33 19.62
CA SER A 8 -36.43 12.91 19.95
C SER A 8 -36.23 12.04 18.69
N PRO A 9 -35.66 10.83 18.81
CA PRO A 9 -35.49 9.94 17.67
C PRO A 9 -36.82 9.68 16.96
N PRO A 10 -36.84 9.55 15.63
CA PRO A 10 -38.06 9.21 14.91
C PRO A 10 -38.59 7.87 15.41
N LEU A 11 -39.89 7.66 15.28
CA LEU A 11 -40.45 6.33 15.48
C LEU A 11 -39.89 5.35 14.44
N GLY A 12 -39.72 4.10 14.83
CA GLY A 12 -39.37 2.97 13.97
C GLY A 12 -40.14 1.73 14.40
N VAL A 13 -39.80 0.58 13.82
CA VAL A 13 -40.46 -0.69 14.13
C VAL A 13 -39.46 -1.73 14.64
N THR A 14 -39.89 -2.61 15.54
CA THR A 14 -39.04 -3.74 15.96
C THR A 14 -38.90 -4.78 14.83
N LEU A 15 -37.86 -5.61 14.90
CA LEU A 15 -37.68 -6.74 13.97
C LEU A 15 -38.87 -7.71 13.97
N GLY A 16 -39.53 -7.86 15.13
CA GLY A 16 -40.74 -8.68 15.25
C GLY A 16 -41.87 -8.25 14.30
N PHE A 17 -41.95 -6.96 13.97
CA PHE A 17 -42.95 -6.46 13.03
C PHE A 17 -42.72 -6.96 11.60
N PHE A 18 -41.46 -7.16 11.16
CA PHE A 18 -41.21 -7.70 9.82
C PHE A 18 -41.79 -9.12 9.68
N ARG A 19 -41.66 -9.93 10.73
CA ARG A 19 -42.26 -11.28 10.77
C ARG A 19 -43.78 -11.21 10.76
N HIS A 20 -44.35 -10.32 11.57
CA HIS A 20 -45.80 -10.06 11.57
C HIS A 20 -46.31 -9.59 10.20
N LEU A 21 -45.60 -8.67 9.54
CA LEU A 21 -45.93 -8.18 8.21
C LEU A 21 -45.85 -9.29 7.15
N ILE A 22 -44.85 -10.16 7.22
CA ILE A 22 -44.75 -11.34 6.35
C ILE A 22 -46.02 -12.20 6.49
N ASP A 23 -46.49 -12.45 7.71
CA ASP A 23 -47.72 -13.21 7.95
C ASP A 23 -48.97 -12.49 7.43
N LEU A 24 -49.07 -11.18 7.65
CA LEU A 24 -50.16 -10.34 7.10
C LEU A 24 -50.21 -10.37 5.57
N CYS A 25 -49.05 -10.42 4.91
CA CYS A 25 -48.94 -10.54 3.46
C CYS A 25 -49.20 -11.98 2.95
N GLY A 26 -49.52 -12.92 3.85
CA GLY A 26 -49.84 -14.31 3.54
C GLY A 26 -48.62 -15.24 3.48
N GLY A 27 -47.57 -14.90 4.22
CA GLY A 27 -46.40 -15.74 4.49
C GLY A 27 -45.27 -15.60 3.46
N ARG A 28 -44.11 -16.19 3.79
CA ARG A 28 -42.89 -16.13 2.96
C ARG A 28 -43.09 -16.62 1.53
N THR A 29 -43.90 -17.67 1.33
CA THR A 29 -44.16 -18.22 -0.02
C THR A 29 -44.76 -17.19 -0.98
N LYS A 30 -45.64 -16.30 -0.51
CA LYS A 30 -46.23 -15.25 -1.36
C LYS A 30 -45.26 -14.11 -1.66
N LEU A 31 -44.33 -13.85 -0.75
CA LEU A 31 -43.32 -12.80 -0.88
C LEU A 31 -42.04 -13.29 -1.58
N GLN A 32 -41.96 -14.57 -1.93
CA GLN A 32 -40.80 -15.13 -2.61
C GLN A 32 -40.57 -14.42 -3.95
N GLY A 33 -39.34 -13.96 -4.18
CA GLY A 33 -38.95 -13.25 -5.40
C GLY A 33 -39.52 -11.83 -5.54
N ARG A 34 -40.23 -11.31 -4.52
CA ARG A 34 -40.73 -9.93 -4.52
C ARG A 34 -39.64 -8.97 -4.04
N THR A 35 -39.47 -7.85 -4.74
CA THR A 35 -38.58 -6.78 -4.29
C THR A 35 -39.19 -5.95 -3.17
N THR A 36 -38.38 -5.20 -2.41
CA THR A 36 -38.87 -4.27 -1.39
C THR A 36 -39.78 -3.20 -2.01
N ALA A 37 -39.51 -2.73 -3.24
CA ALA A 37 -40.42 -1.87 -4.00
C ALA A 37 -41.78 -2.54 -4.27
N GLN A 38 -41.78 -3.79 -4.73
CA GLN A 38 -43.03 -4.52 -4.99
C GLN A 38 -43.81 -4.74 -3.69
N VAL A 39 -43.14 -5.11 -2.59
CA VAL A 39 -43.82 -5.24 -1.28
C VAL A 39 -44.40 -3.89 -0.82
N CYS A 40 -43.68 -2.79 -1.04
CA CYS A 40 -44.16 -1.44 -0.77
C CYS A 40 -45.48 -1.14 -1.50
N PHE A 41 -45.48 -1.25 -2.82
CA PHE A 41 -46.61 -0.82 -3.63
C PHE A 41 -47.76 -1.84 -3.69
N ASP A 42 -47.47 -3.13 -3.64
CA ASP A 42 -48.49 -4.19 -3.75
C ASP A 42 -49.19 -4.49 -2.41
N TYR A 43 -48.56 -4.18 -1.27
CA TYR A 43 -49.07 -4.54 0.07
C TYR A 43 -49.14 -3.36 1.04
N ILE A 44 -48.06 -2.59 1.21
CA ILE A 44 -47.97 -1.56 2.26
C ILE A 44 -48.79 -0.31 1.92
N VAL A 45 -48.71 0.17 0.68
CA VAL A 45 -49.53 1.29 0.20
C VAL A 45 -51.03 0.95 0.30
N PRO A 46 -51.50 -0.23 -0.15
CA PRO A 46 -52.86 -0.69 0.11
C PRO A 46 -53.24 -0.76 1.59
N LEU A 47 -52.37 -1.29 2.45
CA LEU A 47 -52.62 -1.42 3.89
C LEU A 47 -52.87 -0.06 4.56
N THR A 48 -52.12 0.96 4.15
CA THR A 48 -52.19 2.32 4.72
C THR A 48 -53.19 3.23 4.00
N ALA A 49 -53.84 2.76 2.93
CA ALA A 49 -54.64 3.58 2.02
C ALA A 49 -55.80 4.31 2.72
N SER A 50 -56.44 3.70 3.71
CA SER A 50 -57.55 4.31 4.46
C SER A 50 -57.10 5.51 5.31
N THR A 51 -55.87 5.47 5.81
CA THR A 51 -55.31 6.51 6.70
C THR A 51 -54.46 7.54 5.97
N GLN A 52 -53.90 7.19 4.80
CA GLN A 52 -52.93 8.02 4.07
C GLN A 52 -51.71 8.42 4.92
N LEU A 53 -51.38 7.61 5.93
CA LEU A 53 -50.21 7.76 6.81
C LEU A 53 -49.04 6.90 6.30
N SER A 54 -47.85 7.11 6.85
CA SER A 54 -46.77 6.11 6.76
C SER A 54 -47.19 4.80 7.45
N LEU A 55 -46.51 3.69 7.16
CA LEU A 55 -46.82 2.41 7.81
C LEU A 55 -46.58 2.48 9.32
N VAL A 56 -45.50 3.14 9.75
CA VAL A 56 -45.16 3.28 11.18
C VAL A 56 -46.25 4.05 11.92
N GLU A 57 -46.71 5.18 11.38
CA GLU A 57 -47.80 5.97 11.99
C GLU A 57 -49.12 5.20 11.98
N HIS A 58 -49.41 4.46 10.90
CA HIS A 58 -50.62 3.66 10.78
C HIS A 58 -50.71 2.59 11.88
N ILE A 59 -49.64 1.81 12.08
CA ILE A 59 -49.62 0.75 13.09
C ILE A 59 -49.42 1.30 14.51
N ALA A 60 -48.78 2.47 14.68
CA ALA A 60 -48.71 3.15 15.97
C ALA A 60 -50.09 3.57 16.49
N ALA A 61 -51.01 3.89 15.56
CA ALA A 61 -52.38 4.29 15.88
C ALA A 61 -53.31 3.09 16.17
N ASP A 62 -52.90 1.87 15.85
CA ASP A 62 -53.68 0.65 16.10
C ASP A 62 -53.22 -0.04 17.41
N PRO A 63 -54.09 -0.13 18.45
CA PRO A 63 -53.74 -0.78 19.71
C PRO A 63 -53.23 -2.21 19.58
N ALA A 64 -53.63 -2.95 18.53
CA ALA A 64 -53.18 -4.33 18.31
C ALA A 64 -51.72 -4.41 17.86
N THR A 65 -51.19 -3.37 17.21
CA THR A 65 -49.85 -3.36 16.60
C THR A 65 -48.92 -2.28 17.15
N ALA A 66 -49.42 -1.34 17.96
CA ALA A 66 -48.65 -0.23 18.53
C ALA A 66 -47.43 -0.68 19.37
N HIS A 67 -47.47 -1.88 19.97
CA HIS A 67 -46.36 -2.44 20.75
C HIS A 67 -45.10 -2.73 19.91
N PHE A 68 -45.22 -2.80 18.58
CA PHE A 68 -44.09 -2.92 17.66
C PHE A 68 -43.38 -1.59 17.39
N VAL A 69 -43.94 -0.44 17.79
CA VAL A 69 -43.42 0.89 17.48
C VAL A 69 -42.72 1.49 18.69
N ARG A 70 -41.47 1.93 18.50
CA ARG A 70 -40.65 2.59 19.51
C ARG A 70 -39.73 3.62 18.82
N PRO A 71 -39.05 4.52 19.56
CA PRO A 71 -38.00 5.36 18.98
C PRO A 71 -36.93 4.49 18.29
N ALA A 72 -36.60 4.83 17.05
CA ALA A 72 -35.63 4.09 16.25
C ALA A 72 -34.21 4.30 16.79
N ASN A 73 -33.45 3.21 16.85
CA ASN A 73 -32.03 3.19 17.22
C ASN A 73 -31.13 2.67 16.10
N TRP A 74 -31.71 2.24 14.96
CA TRP A 74 -30.98 1.85 13.75
C TRP A 74 -31.63 2.39 12.48
N TYR A 75 -30.83 2.90 11.56
CA TYR A 75 -31.23 3.34 10.23
C TYR A 75 -30.88 2.25 9.21
N ILE A 76 -31.83 1.85 8.37
CA ILE A 76 -31.63 0.80 7.37
C ILE A 76 -31.38 1.41 6.00
N SER A 77 -30.17 1.22 5.47
CA SER A 77 -29.80 1.55 4.10
C SER A 77 -29.97 0.32 3.20
N HIS A 78 -30.71 0.45 2.09
CA HIS A 78 -30.92 -0.66 1.15
C HIS A 78 -31.35 -0.19 -0.24
N ALA A 79 -31.18 -1.05 -1.25
CA ALA A 79 -31.75 -0.84 -2.57
C ALA A 79 -33.20 -1.34 -2.66
N TRP A 80 -34.08 -0.53 -3.26
CA TRP A 80 -35.50 -0.88 -3.45
C TRP A 80 -35.71 -2.05 -4.43
N SER A 81 -34.69 -2.37 -5.23
CA SER A 81 -34.64 -3.52 -6.13
C SER A 81 -34.29 -4.83 -5.43
N TYR A 82 -33.88 -4.81 -4.17
CA TYR A 82 -33.55 -6.03 -3.43
C TYR A 82 -34.76 -6.86 -3.09
N LEU A 83 -34.58 -8.17 -3.00
CA LEU A 83 -35.62 -9.08 -2.55
C LEU A 83 -35.95 -8.77 -1.08
N PHE A 84 -37.25 -8.63 -0.80
CA PHE A 84 -37.72 -8.24 0.53
C PHE A 84 -37.31 -9.26 1.59
N LEU A 85 -37.50 -10.55 1.31
CA LEU A 85 -37.14 -11.61 2.25
C LEU A 85 -35.63 -11.69 2.50
N GLU A 86 -34.79 -11.51 1.47
CA GLU A 86 -33.33 -11.48 1.68
C GLU A 86 -32.89 -10.25 2.48
N THR A 87 -33.58 -9.13 2.32
CA THR A 87 -33.35 -7.92 3.13
C THR A 87 -33.67 -8.21 4.60
N VAL A 88 -34.81 -8.83 4.89
CA VAL A 88 -35.19 -9.21 6.26
C VAL A 88 -34.21 -10.22 6.86
N ASP A 89 -33.87 -11.27 6.11
CA ASP A 89 -32.94 -12.30 6.59
C ASP A 89 -31.55 -11.73 6.86
N SER A 90 -31.09 -10.74 6.06
CA SER A 90 -29.83 -10.03 6.30
C SER A 90 -29.84 -9.29 7.63
N LEU A 91 -30.94 -8.60 7.94
CA LEU A 91 -31.10 -7.85 9.19
C LEU A 91 -31.20 -8.79 10.39
N ASP A 92 -32.00 -9.86 10.30
CA ASP A 92 -32.12 -10.86 11.36
C ASP A 92 -30.75 -11.46 11.72
N VAL A 93 -29.94 -11.84 10.73
CA VAL A 93 -28.58 -12.36 10.95
C VAL A 93 -27.68 -11.31 11.60
N PHE A 94 -27.67 -10.09 11.07
CA PHE A 94 -26.84 -9.00 11.59
C PHE A 94 -27.16 -8.71 13.07
N PHE A 95 -28.43 -8.48 13.40
CA PHE A 95 -28.82 -8.15 14.77
C PHE A 95 -28.62 -9.31 15.74
N ALA A 96 -28.79 -10.56 15.29
CA ALA A 96 -28.46 -11.73 16.10
C ALA A 96 -26.95 -11.81 16.43
N GLN A 97 -26.09 -11.58 15.43
CA GLN A 97 -24.63 -11.58 15.63
C GLN A 97 -24.16 -10.47 16.57
N GLN A 98 -24.85 -9.33 16.56
CA GLN A 98 -24.58 -8.21 17.48
C GLN A 98 -25.23 -8.38 18.86
N GLN A 99 -26.02 -9.44 19.07
CA GLN A 99 -26.82 -9.65 20.29
C GLN A 99 -27.85 -8.53 20.55
N LEU A 100 -28.42 -7.98 19.48
CA LEU A 100 -29.34 -6.82 19.52
C LEU A 100 -30.78 -7.15 19.06
N SER A 101 -31.11 -8.43 18.84
CA SER A 101 -32.40 -8.83 18.25
C SER A 101 -33.64 -8.26 18.96
N ASP A 102 -33.62 -8.18 20.29
CA ASP A 102 -34.77 -7.72 21.09
C ASP A 102 -34.78 -6.18 21.30
N GLU A 103 -33.62 -5.55 21.13
CA GLU A 103 -33.40 -4.11 21.33
C GLU A 103 -33.54 -3.32 20.03
N ALA A 104 -33.34 -3.96 18.88
CA ALA A 104 -33.34 -3.32 17.58
C ALA A 104 -34.73 -2.74 17.22
N VAL A 105 -34.75 -1.44 16.95
CA VAL A 105 -35.89 -0.68 16.43
C VAL A 105 -35.41 0.09 15.23
N VAL A 106 -35.94 -0.27 14.07
CA VAL A 106 -35.36 0.16 12.80
C VAL A 106 -36.20 1.23 12.14
N TRP A 107 -35.52 2.25 11.62
CA TRP A 107 -36.04 3.18 10.65
C TRP A 107 -35.78 2.61 9.25
N PHE A 108 -36.84 2.27 8.53
CA PHE A 108 -36.79 1.66 7.21
C PHE A 108 -37.61 2.51 6.24
N CYS A 109 -36.98 3.09 5.22
CA CYS A 109 -37.62 4.11 4.39
C CYS A 109 -38.93 3.68 3.72
N VAL A 110 -39.11 2.37 3.48
CA VAL A 110 -40.37 1.78 2.97
C VAL A 110 -41.52 1.94 3.97
N PHE A 111 -41.23 1.85 5.28
CA PHE A 111 -42.23 1.91 6.35
C PHE A 111 -42.40 3.32 6.91
N ASN A 112 -41.28 4.04 7.07
CA ASN A 112 -41.21 5.32 7.78
C ASN A 112 -41.62 6.51 6.91
N ASN A 113 -41.32 6.47 5.61
CA ASN A 113 -41.77 7.55 4.73
C ASN A 113 -43.25 7.38 4.39
N ASN A 114 -43.97 8.49 4.30
CA ASN A 114 -45.35 8.48 3.83
C ASN A 114 -45.37 8.30 2.30
N GLN A 115 -45.60 7.06 1.86
CA GLN A 115 -45.56 6.66 0.45
C GLN A 115 -46.65 7.31 -0.41
N HIS A 116 -47.75 7.78 0.19
CA HIS A 116 -48.82 8.48 -0.52
C HIS A 116 -48.44 9.91 -0.90
N ARG A 117 -47.47 10.51 -0.18
CA ARG A 117 -47.05 11.91 -0.36
C ARG A 117 -45.63 12.06 -0.88
N ALA A 118 -44.85 10.97 -0.87
CA ALA A 118 -43.41 11.02 -1.10
C ALA A 118 -43.02 11.68 -2.44
N ALA A 119 -43.77 11.43 -3.51
CA ALA A 119 -43.48 11.98 -4.83
C ALA A 119 -43.62 13.51 -4.93
N GLY A 120 -44.27 14.17 -3.96
CA GLY A 120 -44.52 15.61 -3.97
C GLY A 120 -43.44 16.46 -3.30
N PHE A 121 -42.45 15.85 -2.64
CA PHE A 121 -41.44 16.58 -1.89
C PHE A 121 -40.17 16.85 -2.72
N PRO A 122 -39.58 18.05 -2.59
CA PRO A 122 -38.36 18.41 -3.32
C PRO A 122 -37.10 17.79 -2.69
N PHE A 123 -35.97 17.88 -3.40
CA PHE A 123 -34.68 17.36 -2.97
C PHE A 123 -34.25 17.89 -1.59
N GLU A 124 -34.44 19.18 -1.32
CA GLU A 124 -34.03 19.83 -0.07
C GLU A 124 -34.77 19.25 1.14
N TYR A 125 -36.04 18.88 0.94
CA TYR A 125 -36.82 18.21 1.98
C TYR A 125 -36.23 16.84 2.28
N TRP A 126 -35.93 16.04 1.26
CA TRP A 126 -35.41 14.67 1.44
C TRP A 126 -34.01 14.64 2.02
N SER A 127 -33.09 15.45 1.48
CA SER A 127 -31.72 15.54 1.99
C SER A 127 -31.69 16.02 3.44
N SER A 128 -32.49 17.04 3.80
CA SER A 128 -32.60 17.51 5.19
C SER A 128 -33.23 16.45 6.11
N THR A 129 -34.31 15.82 5.65
CA THR A 129 -34.99 14.77 6.42
C THR A 129 -34.04 13.62 6.71
N PHE A 130 -33.46 13.00 5.70
CA PHE A 130 -32.54 11.87 5.88
C PHE A 130 -31.31 12.25 6.70
N LYS A 131 -30.70 13.43 6.47
CA LYS A 131 -29.58 13.90 7.29
C LYS A 131 -29.99 14.00 8.75
N SER A 132 -31.11 14.67 9.06
CA SER A 132 -31.58 14.82 10.45
C SER A 132 -31.90 13.49 11.13
N GLN A 133 -32.61 12.58 10.45
CA GLN A 133 -33.00 11.30 11.04
C GLN A 133 -31.77 10.44 11.32
N LEU A 134 -30.86 10.34 10.34
CA LEU A 134 -29.65 9.55 10.49
C LEU A 134 -28.75 10.12 11.59
N SER A 135 -28.59 11.46 11.66
CA SER A 135 -27.82 12.11 12.73
C SER A 135 -28.36 11.81 14.13
N VAL A 136 -29.69 11.78 14.31
CA VAL A 136 -30.30 11.51 15.62
C VAL A 136 -30.25 10.02 15.98
N ILE A 137 -30.42 9.14 15.00
CA ILE A 137 -30.38 7.68 15.22
C ILE A 137 -28.96 7.20 15.54
N GLY A 138 -27.94 7.71 14.84
CA GLY A 138 -26.53 7.46 15.13
C GLY A 138 -25.98 6.07 14.77
N ASN A 139 -26.83 5.12 14.37
CA ASN A 139 -26.41 3.80 13.88
C ASN A 139 -27.05 3.51 12.51
N VAL A 140 -26.25 3.06 11.55
CA VAL A 140 -26.66 2.70 10.20
C VAL A 140 -26.24 1.26 9.94
N VAL A 141 -27.15 0.46 9.40
CA VAL A 141 -26.84 -0.84 8.81
C VAL A 141 -27.25 -0.85 7.35
N MET A 142 -26.29 -1.15 6.48
CA MET A 142 -26.49 -1.25 5.04
C MET A 142 -26.60 -2.70 4.59
N VAL A 143 -27.68 -3.03 3.87
CA VAL A 143 -27.82 -4.34 3.24
C VAL A 143 -27.02 -4.35 1.94
N MET A 144 -26.06 -5.27 1.80
CA MET A 144 -25.09 -5.29 0.70
C MET A 144 -25.29 -6.46 -0.26
N HIS A 145 -26.14 -6.30 -1.28
CA HIS A 145 -26.40 -7.35 -2.29
C HIS A 145 -26.23 -6.85 -3.75
N PRO A 146 -25.89 -7.74 -4.71
CA PRO A 146 -25.12 -8.96 -4.46
C PRO A 146 -23.75 -8.60 -3.89
N TRP A 147 -23.11 -9.53 -3.18
CA TRP A 147 -21.87 -9.21 -2.48
C TRP A 147 -20.76 -8.71 -3.43
N ASN A 148 -20.68 -9.27 -4.64
CA ASN A 148 -19.61 -9.01 -5.62
C ASN A 148 -19.80 -7.76 -6.48
N ASP A 149 -21.02 -7.20 -6.51
CA ASP A 149 -21.34 -5.97 -7.24
C ASP A 149 -22.53 -5.24 -6.56
N PRO A 150 -22.28 -4.61 -5.41
CA PRO A 150 -23.35 -4.16 -4.53
C PRO A 150 -24.15 -2.99 -5.10
N VAL A 151 -25.39 -3.27 -5.51
CA VAL A 151 -26.30 -2.29 -6.15
C VAL A 151 -26.57 -1.08 -5.24
N VAL A 152 -26.61 -1.27 -3.93
CA VAL A 152 -26.84 -0.20 -2.96
C VAL A 152 -25.81 0.94 -3.13
N LEU A 153 -24.56 0.61 -3.47
CA LEU A 153 -23.49 1.62 -3.65
C LEU A 153 -23.48 2.25 -5.05
N ARG A 154 -24.33 1.77 -5.96
CA ARG A 154 -24.61 2.45 -7.24
C ARG A 154 -25.77 3.43 -7.12
N ARG A 155 -26.44 3.53 -5.97
CA ARG A 155 -27.57 4.45 -5.77
C ARG A 155 -27.11 5.68 -5.00
N SER A 156 -27.24 6.88 -5.58
CA SER A 156 -26.70 8.09 -4.93
C SER A 156 -27.36 8.40 -3.59
N TRP A 157 -28.63 8.05 -3.40
CA TRP A 157 -29.30 8.18 -2.11
C TRP A 157 -28.73 7.27 -1.02
N CYS A 158 -28.19 6.11 -1.37
CA CYS A 158 -27.52 5.24 -0.41
C CYS A 158 -26.06 5.69 -0.18
N VAL A 159 -25.38 6.18 -1.22
CA VAL A 159 -24.10 6.88 -1.07
C VAL A 159 -24.24 8.12 -0.18
N PHE A 160 -25.35 8.83 -0.28
CA PHE A 160 -25.68 9.95 0.60
C PHE A 160 -25.77 9.49 2.06
N GLU A 161 -26.38 8.34 2.36
CA GLU A 161 -26.45 7.79 3.72
C GLU A 161 -25.06 7.47 4.29
N VAL A 162 -24.14 6.95 3.46
CA VAL A 162 -22.73 6.78 3.83
C VAL A 162 -22.09 8.14 4.11
N TYR A 163 -22.29 9.11 3.22
CA TYR A 163 -21.77 10.48 3.39
C TYR A 163 -22.26 11.12 4.70
N VAL A 164 -23.54 10.96 5.05
CA VAL A 164 -24.04 11.47 6.33
C VAL A 164 -23.36 10.74 7.47
N ALA A 165 -23.20 9.42 7.41
CA ALA A 165 -22.49 8.67 8.44
C ALA A 165 -21.03 9.15 8.62
N VAL A 166 -20.32 9.44 7.53
CA VAL A 166 -18.98 10.06 7.56
C VAL A 166 -19.01 11.39 8.29
N THR A 167 -19.90 12.30 7.88
CA THR A 167 -19.92 13.69 8.41
C THR A 167 -20.45 13.80 9.84
N THR A 168 -21.26 12.85 10.29
CA THR A 168 -21.81 12.84 11.65
C THR A 168 -21.05 11.92 12.60
N GLY A 169 -20.11 11.11 12.10
CA GLY A 169 -19.45 10.06 12.89
C GLY A 169 -20.42 8.96 13.35
N ALA A 170 -21.49 8.69 12.59
CA ALA A 170 -22.44 7.64 12.95
C ALA A 170 -21.79 6.26 12.81
N ARG A 171 -22.18 5.31 13.66
CA ARG A 171 -21.77 3.91 13.51
C ARG A 171 -22.32 3.38 12.18
N PHE A 172 -21.46 2.89 11.31
CA PHE A 172 -21.83 2.35 10.01
C PHE A 172 -21.43 0.87 9.92
N GLU A 173 -22.41 0.02 9.68
CA GLU A 173 -22.27 -1.45 9.63
C GLU A 173 -22.90 -2.00 8.35
N MET A 174 -22.60 -3.26 8.03
CA MET A 174 -23.21 -3.97 6.91
C MET A 174 -23.93 -5.25 7.34
N ALA A 175 -24.97 -5.57 6.58
CA ALA A 175 -25.75 -6.79 6.72
C ALA A 175 -25.77 -7.54 5.37
N MET A 176 -25.73 -8.87 5.43
CA MET A 176 -25.72 -9.73 4.26
C MET A 176 -26.54 -10.99 4.52
N ALA A 177 -27.27 -11.46 3.51
CA ALA A 177 -28.10 -12.65 3.62
C ALA A 177 -27.21 -13.90 3.63
N PRO A 178 -27.61 -14.99 4.30
CA PRO A 178 -26.83 -16.23 4.33
C PRO A 178 -26.43 -16.76 2.94
N ALA A 179 -27.33 -16.67 1.95
CA ALA A 179 -27.06 -17.08 0.58
C ALA A 179 -25.95 -16.24 -0.10
N GLN A 180 -25.94 -14.93 0.17
CA GLN A 180 -24.90 -14.02 -0.34
C GLN A 180 -23.56 -14.23 0.39
N PHE A 181 -23.60 -14.50 1.70
CA PHE A 181 -22.39 -14.85 2.45
C PHE A 181 -21.77 -16.17 1.96
N ALA A 182 -22.59 -17.17 1.67
CA ALA A 182 -22.11 -18.42 1.07
C ALA A 182 -21.45 -18.19 -0.31
N LEU A 183 -22.02 -17.29 -1.12
CA LEU A 183 -21.42 -16.89 -2.40
C LEU A 183 -20.08 -16.16 -2.19
N LEU A 184 -19.99 -15.27 -1.21
CA LEU A 184 -18.74 -14.61 -0.82
C LEU A 184 -17.68 -15.63 -0.44
N VAL A 185 -17.99 -16.58 0.45
CA VAL A 185 -17.02 -17.62 0.86
C VAL A 185 -16.53 -18.42 -0.34
N LYS A 186 -17.43 -18.78 -1.27
CA LYS A 186 -17.07 -19.50 -2.50
C LYS A 186 -16.14 -18.67 -3.38
N ASP A 187 -16.47 -17.41 -3.60
CA ASP A 187 -15.72 -16.54 -4.52
C ASP A 187 -14.34 -16.15 -3.95
N MET A 188 -14.19 -16.08 -2.62
CA MET A 188 -12.91 -15.84 -1.95
C MET A 188 -11.84 -16.92 -2.19
N SER A 189 -12.22 -18.06 -2.81
CA SER A 189 -11.24 -18.99 -3.40
C SER A 189 -10.33 -18.30 -4.41
N ASN A 190 -10.85 -17.31 -5.16
CA ASN A 190 -10.06 -16.38 -5.95
C ASN A 190 -9.42 -15.33 -5.03
N VAL A 191 -8.08 -15.27 -5.05
CA VAL A 191 -7.28 -14.36 -4.22
C VAL A 191 -7.59 -12.88 -4.44
N PHE A 192 -8.20 -12.52 -5.58
CA PHE A 192 -8.50 -11.14 -5.95
C PHE A 192 -9.97 -10.74 -5.78
N ALA A 193 -10.85 -11.66 -5.38
CA ALA A 193 -12.30 -11.45 -5.37
C ALA A 193 -12.72 -10.20 -4.56
N LEU A 194 -12.10 -9.98 -3.40
CA LEU A 194 -12.32 -8.78 -2.59
C LEU A 194 -11.96 -7.50 -3.35
N PHE A 195 -10.76 -7.40 -3.92
CA PHE A 195 -10.31 -6.19 -4.61
C PHE A 195 -11.08 -5.92 -5.89
N THR A 196 -11.46 -6.98 -6.63
CA THR A 196 -12.35 -6.87 -7.78
C THR A 196 -13.69 -6.26 -7.35
N MET A 197 -14.29 -6.77 -6.28
CA MET A 197 -15.54 -6.23 -5.73
C MET A 197 -15.36 -4.77 -5.27
N LEU A 198 -14.32 -4.44 -4.50
CA LEU A 198 -14.04 -3.05 -4.09
C LEU A 198 -13.83 -2.12 -5.30
N GLY A 199 -13.26 -2.63 -6.40
CA GLY A 199 -13.09 -1.91 -7.66
C GLY A 199 -14.40 -1.57 -8.38
N THR A 200 -15.47 -2.33 -8.15
CA THR A 200 -16.82 -2.05 -8.71
C THR A 200 -17.50 -0.86 -8.02
N ILE A 201 -17.10 -0.56 -6.78
CA ILE A 201 -17.67 0.51 -5.98
C ILE A 201 -16.99 1.82 -6.34
N LYS A 202 -17.78 2.74 -6.89
CA LYS A 202 -17.36 4.10 -7.23
C LYS A 202 -18.50 5.05 -6.89
N SER A 203 -18.48 5.63 -5.70
CA SER A 203 -19.57 6.51 -5.22
C SER A 203 -19.84 7.69 -6.17
N GLU A 204 -18.80 8.19 -6.83
CA GLU A 204 -18.88 9.27 -7.84
C GLU A 204 -19.59 8.84 -9.15
N GLN A 205 -19.80 7.54 -9.35
CA GLN A 205 -20.54 6.98 -10.49
C GLN A 205 -21.94 6.50 -10.09
N SER A 206 -22.38 6.81 -8.87
CA SER A 206 -23.73 6.46 -8.42
C SER A 206 -24.81 7.26 -9.14
N GLU A 207 -25.99 6.64 -9.26
CA GLU A 207 -27.12 7.17 -10.02
C GLU A 207 -28.40 7.22 -9.19
N THR A 208 -29.34 8.06 -9.62
CA THR A 208 -30.70 8.16 -9.08
C THR A 208 -31.71 8.14 -10.22
N THR A 209 -32.95 7.74 -9.93
CA THR A 209 -34.05 7.81 -10.90
C THR A 209 -34.35 9.25 -11.31
N ILE A 210 -34.16 10.21 -10.40
CA ILE A 210 -34.30 11.65 -10.65
C ILE A 210 -32.89 12.26 -10.75
N PRO A 211 -32.39 12.64 -11.94
CA PRO A 211 -31.01 13.11 -12.10
C PRO A 211 -30.64 14.35 -11.27
N SER A 212 -31.60 15.25 -11.01
CA SER A 212 -31.35 16.44 -10.18
C SER A 212 -31.01 16.09 -8.73
N ASP A 213 -31.54 14.99 -8.20
CA ASP A 213 -31.20 14.52 -6.85
C ASP A 213 -29.72 14.12 -6.78
N ARG A 214 -29.21 13.41 -7.80
CA ARG A 214 -27.79 13.05 -7.90
C ARG A 214 -26.93 14.30 -7.89
N ASP A 215 -27.26 15.29 -8.72
CA ASP A 215 -26.47 16.52 -8.81
C ASP A 215 -26.46 17.27 -7.47
N GLY A 216 -27.60 17.32 -6.77
CA GLY A 216 -27.71 17.85 -5.42
C GLY A 216 -26.86 17.11 -4.39
N ILE A 217 -26.92 15.78 -4.36
CA ILE A 217 -26.10 14.93 -3.48
C ILE A 217 -24.61 15.14 -3.76
N PHE A 218 -24.22 15.20 -5.03
CA PHE A 218 -22.84 15.38 -5.44
C PHE A 218 -22.32 16.75 -5.02
N ALA A 219 -23.15 17.79 -5.10
CA ALA A 219 -22.83 19.12 -4.61
C ALA A 219 -22.62 19.11 -3.08
N LEU A 220 -23.48 18.43 -2.32
CA LEU A 220 -23.33 18.29 -0.86
C LEU A 220 -22.05 17.56 -0.47
N ILE A 221 -21.77 16.42 -1.12
CA ILE A 221 -20.54 15.65 -0.86
C ILE A 221 -19.32 16.52 -1.12
N LYS A 222 -19.24 17.18 -2.29
CA LYS A 222 -18.09 18.04 -2.65
C LYS A 222 -17.95 19.27 -1.76
N ALA A 223 -19.03 19.72 -1.11
CA ALA A 223 -19.01 20.87 -0.22
C ALA A 223 -18.51 20.54 1.19
N GLU A 224 -18.74 19.31 1.67
CA GLU A 224 -18.42 18.92 3.05
C GLU A 224 -17.30 17.86 3.16
N THR A 225 -17.04 17.08 2.10
CA THR A 225 -16.05 16.00 2.09
C THR A 225 -15.61 15.65 0.65
N LEU A 226 -15.05 14.46 0.41
CA LEU A 226 -14.66 13.93 -0.90
C LEU A 226 -15.28 12.56 -1.13
N PHE A 227 -15.58 12.22 -2.39
CA PHE A 227 -16.06 10.87 -2.75
C PHE A 227 -15.12 9.76 -2.32
N ILE A 228 -13.81 10.02 -2.33
CA ILE A 228 -12.80 9.08 -1.87
C ILE A 228 -12.93 8.80 -0.36
N GLU A 229 -13.34 9.77 0.46
CA GLU A 229 -13.62 9.52 1.89
C GLU A 229 -14.86 8.64 2.07
N VAL A 230 -15.89 8.86 1.24
CA VAL A 230 -17.11 8.05 1.24
C VAL A 230 -16.82 6.60 0.85
N ASP A 231 -16.08 6.38 -0.25
CA ASP A 231 -15.63 5.05 -0.67
C ASP A 231 -14.78 4.37 0.41
N ARG A 232 -13.88 5.12 1.07
CA ARG A 232 -13.01 4.59 2.13
C ARG A 232 -13.78 4.10 3.35
N LEU A 233 -14.79 4.83 3.82
CA LEU A 233 -15.63 4.37 4.92
C LEU A 233 -16.22 3.00 4.56
N VAL A 234 -16.82 2.87 3.38
CA VAL A 234 -17.38 1.61 2.88
C VAL A 234 -16.33 0.49 2.87
N PHE A 235 -15.15 0.75 2.30
CA PHE A 235 -14.11 -0.28 2.18
C PHE A 235 -13.60 -0.76 3.53
N SER A 236 -13.40 0.15 4.48
CA SER A 236 -13.00 -0.20 5.85
C SER A 236 -14.08 -1.03 6.56
N THR A 237 -15.35 -0.62 6.47
CA THR A 237 -16.47 -1.36 7.05
C THR A 237 -16.59 -2.76 6.46
N ILE A 238 -16.44 -2.91 5.13
CA ILE A 238 -16.48 -4.23 4.48
C ILE A 238 -15.36 -5.13 5.00
N ARG A 239 -14.12 -4.63 5.04
CA ARG A 239 -12.98 -5.44 5.50
C ARG A 239 -13.14 -5.86 6.96
N ASP A 240 -13.56 -4.95 7.83
CA ASP A 240 -13.77 -5.23 9.25
C ASP A 240 -14.92 -6.22 9.49
N TRP A 241 -16.04 -6.05 8.77
CA TRP A 241 -17.15 -7.00 8.82
C TRP A 241 -16.71 -8.38 8.30
N MET A 242 -16.01 -8.44 7.16
CA MET A 242 -15.50 -9.70 6.61
C MET A 242 -14.57 -10.39 7.61
N GLY A 243 -13.70 -9.63 8.28
CA GLY A 243 -12.82 -10.15 9.33
C GLY A 243 -13.60 -10.86 10.43
N ARG A 244 -14.63 -10.20 10.98
CA ARG A 244 -15.50 -10.78 12.02
C ARG A 244 -16.31 -11.98 11.51
N SER A 245 -16.97 -11.83 10.37
CA SER A 245 -17.88 -12.85 9.83
C SER A 245 -17.16 -14.10 9.34
N LEU A 246 -16.01 -13.97 8.66
CA LEU A 246 -15.20 -15.12 8.26
C LEU A 246 -14.60 -15.83 9.46
N SER A 247 -14.16 -15.09 10.49
CA SER A 247 -13.66 -15.68 11.73
C SER A 247 -14.74 -16.49 12.45
N ALA A 248 -15.92 -15.92 12.66
CA ALA A 248 -17.06 -16.62 13.26
C ALA A 248 -17.49 -17.85 12.43
N TYR A 249 -17.52 -17.71 11.10
CA TYR A 249 -17.84 -18.81 10.20
C TYR A 249 -16.81 -19.94 10.28
N ALA A 250 -15.51 -19.63 10.22
CA ALA A 250 -14.44 -20.61 10.33
C ALA A 250 -14.53 -21.40 11.65
N GLN A 251 -14.83 -20.72 12.77
CA GLN A 251 -15.01 -21.37 14.08
C GLN A 251 -16.24 -22.27 14.15
N SER A 252 -17.25 -22.02 13.31
CA SER A 252 -18.49 -22.82 13.27
C SER A 252 -18.38 -24.08 12.40
N LEU A 253 -17.31 -24.23 11.62
CA LEU A 253 -17.12 -25.35 10.72
C LEU A 253 -16.61 -26.58 11.47
N ASP A 254 -17.26 -27.71 11.24
CA ASP A 254 -16.83 -29.01 11.77
C ASP A 254 -15.70 -29.64 10.93
N ASP A 255 -15.66 -29.35 9.62
CA ASP A 255 -14.62 -29.85 8.72
C ASP A 255 -13.34 -29.00 8.81
N ARG A 256 -12.23 -29.64 9.16
CA ARG A 256 -10.93 -28.98 9.36
C ARG A 256 -10.34 -28.37 8.10
N LEU A 257 -10.60 -28.93 6.91
CA LEU A 257 -10.08 -28.41 5.66
C LEU A 257 -10.87 -27.20 5.19
N GLU A 258 -12.19 -27.22 5.37
CA GLU A 258 -13.04 -26.05 5.13
C GLU A 258 -12.69 -24.93 6.11
N GLU A 259 -12.51 -25.25 7.40
CA GLU A 259 -12.04 -24.31 8.42
C GLU A 259 -10.71 -23.67 8.00
N ALA A 260 -9.69 -24.47 7.66
CA ALA A 260 -8.40 -23.99 7.19
C ALA A 260 -8.52 -23.08 5.96
N THR A 261 -9.44 -23.41 5.04
CA THR A 261 -9.67 -22.64 3.81
C THR A 261 -10.21 -21.25 4.12
N VAL A 262 -11.18 -21.13 5.04
CA VAL A 262 -11.73 -19.83 5.45
C VAL A 262 -10.70 -19.01 6.21
N TRP A 263 -9.92 -19.63 7.11
CA TRP A 263 -8.81 -18.94 7.79
C TRP A 263 -7.77 -18.38 6.82
N ARG A 264 -7.49 -19.08 5.72
CA ARG A 264 -6.59 -18.58 4.66
C ARG A 264 -7.17 -17.38 3.93
N TYR A 265 -8.49 -17.25 3.80
CA TYR A 265 -9.10 -16.05 3.25
C TYR A 265 -8.88 -14.85 4.17
N LEU A 266 -9.01 -15.07 5.48
CA LEU A 266 -8.75 -14.04 6.49
C LEU A 266 -7.28 -13.60 6.50
N LEU A 267 -6.33 -14.54 6.39
CA LEU A 267 -4.90 -14.21 6.30
C LEU A 267 -4.57 -13.25 5.15
N ARG A 268 -5.24 -13.38 4.01
CA ARG A 268 -5.03 -12.47 2.86
C ARG A 268 -5.49 -11.05 3.17
N ILE A 269 -6.60 -10.91 3.92
CA ILE A 269 -7.10 -9.60 4.36
C ILE A 269 -6.12 -8.99 5.36
N TYR A 270 -5.62 -9.78 6.32
CA TYR A 270 -4.66 -9.31 7.32
C TYR A 270 -3.29 -8.97 6.75
N ASP A 271 -2.78 -9.76 5.79
CA ASP A 271 -1.52 -9.47 5.08
C ASP A 271 -1.62 -8.13 4.34
N HIS A 272 -2.75 -7.88 3.66
CA HIS A 272 -3.02 -6.62 3.00
C HIS A 272 -3.10 -5.43 3.98
N ASP A 273 -3.86 -5.59 5.07
CA ASP A 273 -3.98 -4.56 6.12
C ASP A 273 -2.74 -4.49 7.03
N ARG A 274 -1.71 -5.31 6.80
CA ARG A 274 -0.49 -5.44 7.62
C ARG A 274 -0.75 -5.74 9.09
N LYS A 275 -1.82 -6.47 9.38
CA LYS A 275 -2.21 -6.93 10.71
C LYS A 275 -1.40 -8.19 11.09
N TRP A 276 -0.07 -8.06 11.18
CA TRP A 276 0.85 -9.17 11.43
C TRP A 276 0.56 -9.92 12.73
N ALA A 277 0.19 -9.17 13.78
CA ALA A 277 -0.16 -9.74 15.08
C ALA A 277 -1.43 -10.62 15.00
N ASP A 278 -2.41 -10.22 14.18
CA ASP A 278 -3.63 -10.99 13.98
C ASP A 278 -3.41 -12.20 13.04
N SER A 279 -2.41 -12.13 12.15
CA SER A 279 -2.04 -13.22 11.24
C SER A 279 -1.41 -14.43 11.96
N GLU A 280 -0.55 -14.22 12.95
CA GLU A 280 0.14 -15.32 13.66
C GLU A 280 -0.82 -16.38 14.23
N PRO A 281 -1.83 -16.05 15.06
CA PRO A 281 -2.74 -17.07 15.59
C PRO A 281 -3.53 -17.79 14.49
N VAL A 282 -3.86 -17.10 13.40
CA VAL A 282 -4.56 -17.70 12.26
C VAL A 282 -3.64 -18.65 11.49
N ILE A 283 -2.36 -18.32 11.29
CA ILE A 283 -1.37 -19.23 10.69
C ILE A 283 -1.24 -20.51 11.53
N GLN A 284 -1.09 -20.37 12.85
CA GLN A 284 -0.99 -21.53 13.74
C GLN A 284 -2.25 -22.39 13.67
N ARG A 285 -3.43 -21.77 13.57
CA ARG A 285 -4.70 -22.49 13.41
C ARG A 285 -4.75 -23.27 12.10
N VAL A 286 -4.35 -22.66 10.97
CA VAL A 286 -4.31 -23.35 9.67
C VAL A 286 -3.35 -24.54 9.69
N ILE A 287 -2.16 -24.38 10.28
CA ILE A 287 -1.19 -25.48 10.42
C ILE A 287 -1.81 -26.62 11.22
N ALA A 288 -2.46 -26.33 12.35
CA ALA A 288 -3.11 -27.35 13.17
C ALA A 288 -4.22 -28.09 12.40
N CYS A 289 -5.08 -27.36 11.69
CA CYS A 289 -6.15 -27.95 10.87
C CYS A 289 -5.59 -28.88 9.78
N TYR A 290 -4.54 -28.46 9.06
CA TYR A 290 -3.92 -29.30 8.03
C TYR A 290 -3.19 -30.51 8.62
N THR A 291 -2.47 -30.36 9.75
CA THR A 291 -1.85 -31.50 10.43
C THR A 291 -2.89 -32.52 10.90
N GLU A 292 -4.03 -32.08 11.47
CA GLU A 292 -5.10 -32.98 11.93
C GLU A 292 -5.78 -33.71 10.77
N ALA A 293 -6.08 -33.01 9.68
CA ALA A 293 -6.86 -33.56 8.57
C ALA A 293 -6.04 -34.35 7.54
N LEU A 294 -4.81 -33.91 7.26
CA LEU A 294 -3.98 -34.42 6.16
C LEU A 294 -2.71 -35.12 6.64
N GLY A 295 -2.34 -34.92 7.91
CA GLY A 295 -1.08 -35.38 8.47
C GLY A 295 0.09 -34.43 8.17
N ASP A 296 1.22 -34.70 8.83
CA ASP A 296 2.38 -33.80 8.84
C ASP A 296 3.15 -33.71 7.52
N ASP A 297 3.03 -34.72 6.67
CA ASP A 297 3.80 -34.87 5.44
C ASP A 297 3.03 -34.45 4.16
N HIS A 298 1.78 -34.01 4.30
CA HIS A 298 0.97 -33.55 3.17
C HIS A 298 1.50 -32.21 2.60
N GLU A 299 1.35 -31.99 1.30
CA GLU A 299 1.88 -30.81 0.60
C GLU A 299 1.38 -29.47 1.19
N ASP A 300 0.09 -29.38 1.50
CA ASP A 300 -0.51 -28.19 2.12
C ASP A 300 -0.03 -27.97 3.56
N THR A 301 0.15 -29.04 4.34
CA THR A 301 0.68 -28.96 5.71
C THR A 301 2.12 -28.44 5.69
N LEU A 302 2.95 -29.00 4.80
CA LEU A 302 4.32 -28.57 4.64
C LEU A 302 4.41 -27.11 4.16
N ALA A 303 3.56 -26.70 3.22
CA ALA A 303 3.50 -25.32 2.76
C ALA A 303 3.06 -24.38 3.89
N ALA A 304 2.03 -24.72 4.66
CA ALA A 304 1.56 -23.90 5.77
C ALA A 304 2.62 -23.70 6.86
N LYS A 305 3.44 -24.72 7.13
CA LYS A 305 4.58 -24.64 8.06
C LYS A 305 5.67 -23.66 7.61
N THR A 306 5.66 -23.19 6.36
CA THR A 306 6.57 -22.13 5.89
C THR A 306 6.08 -20.71 6.19
N TRP A 307 4.76 -20.53 6.40
CA TRP A 307 4.15 -19.21 6.57
C TRP A 307 4.61 -18.41 7.78
N PRO A 308 4.95 -19.02 8.94
CA PRO A 308 5.57 -18.27 10.03
C PRO A 308 6.86 -17.56 9.62
N TYR A 309 7.68 -18.17 8.75
CA TYR A 309 8.90 -17.52 8.26
C TYR A 309 8.61 -16.35 7.32
N PHE A 310 7.56 -16.46 6.50
CA PHE A 310 7.10 -15.34 5.68
C PHE A 310 6.59 -14.19 6.54
N LEU A 311 5.85 -14.48 7.62
CA LEU A 311 5.39 -13.47 8.57
C LEU A 311 6.57 -12.80 9.28
N GLN A 312 7.57 -13.57 9.71
CA GLN A 312 8.80 -13.03 10.30
C GLN A 312 9.53 -12.08 9.34
N ALA A 313 9.63 -12.45 8.07
CA ALA A 313 10.20 -11.58 7.03
C ALA A 313 9.39 -10.30 6.85
N SER A 314 8.05 -10.40 6.68
CA SER A 314 7.16 -9.25 6.53
C SER A 314 7.13 -8.33 7.75
N SER A 315 7.36 -8.88 8.95
CA SER A 315 7.45 -8.12 10.20
C SER A 315 8.81 -7.41 10.39
N GLY A 316 9.73 -7.56 9.44
CA GLY A 316 11.03 -6.88 9.44
C GLY A 316 12.11 -7.57 10.28
N LEU A 317 11.96 -8.85 10.63
CA LEU A 317 13.02 -9.58 11.34
C LEU A 317 14.24 -9.83 10.45
N PRO A 318 15.46 -9.91 11.02
CA PRO A 318 16.68 -10.10 10.25
C PRO A 318 16.64 -11.37 9.40
N HIS A 319 17.24 -11.31 8.20
CA HIS A 319 17.31 -12.44 7.26
C HIS A 319 17.83 -13.73 7.92
N ALA A 320 18.77 -13.63 8.86
CA ALA A 320 19.31 -14.79 9.59
C ALA A 320 18.26 -15.56 10.40
N THR A 321 17.16 -14.92 10.81
CA THR A 321 16.08 -15.53 11.60
C THR A 321 15.16 -16.40 10.75
N TRP A 322 14.81 -15.96 9.54
CA TRP A 322 13.81 -16.61 8.71
C TRP A 322 14.36 -17.24 7.41
N GLY A 323 15.42 -16.69 6.83
CA GLY A 323 15.96 -17.08 5.52
C GLY A 323 16.50 -18.51 5.48
N PRO A 324 17.54 -18.85 6.28
CA PRO A 324 18.07 -20.20 6.35
C PRO A 324 17.03 -21.29 6.71
N PRO A 325 16.16 -21.13 7.73
CA PRO A 325 15.17 -22.17 8.04
C PRO A 325 14.08 -22.30 6.96
N LEU A 326 13.63 -21.20 6.36
CA LEU A 326 12.69 -21.23 5.24
C LEU A 326 13.28 -21.93 4.01
N HIS A 327 14.55 -21.66 3.70
CA HIS A 327 15.24 -22.34 2.62
C HIS A 327 15.35 -23.86 2.88
N LEU A 328 15.68 -24.26 4.11
CA LEU A 328 15.72 -25.66 4.50
C LEU A 328 14.35 -26.33 4.38
N ALA A 329 13.27 -25.64 4.78
CA ALA A 329 11.90 -26.11 4.62
C ALA A 329 11.56 -26.33 3.13
N LEU A 330 11.88 -25.37 2.26
CA LEU A 330 11.70 -25.50 0.81
C LEU A 330 12.47 -26.69 0.22
N LEU A 331 13.73 -26.88 0.58
CA LEU A 331 14.52 -28.05 0.12
C LEU A 331 13.94 -29.38 0.58
N ASN A 332 13.42 -29.43 1.81
CA ASN A 332 12.78 -30.63 2.33
C ASN A 332 11.45 -30.92 1.61
N MET A 333 10.66 -29.89 1.29
CA MET A 333 9.46 -30.02 0.46
C MET A 333 9.82 -30.54 -0.94
N GLU A 334 10.83 -29.96 -1.59
CA GLU A 334 11.30 -30.40 -2.91
C GLU A 334 11.74 -31.86 -2.92
N ARG A 335 12.49 -32.30 -1.90
CA ARG A 335 12.95 -33.69 -1.79
C ARG A 335 11.80 -34.68 -1.64
N ARG A 336 10.72 -34.27 -0.97
CA ARG A 336 9.58 -35.14 -0.65
C ARG A 336 8.52 -35.16 -1.75
N LEU A 337 8.19 -33.99 -2.28
CA LEU A 337 7.06 -33.79 -3.21
C LEU A 337 7.50 -33.70 -4.67
N GLY A 338 8.80 -33.46 -4.92
CA GLY A 338 9.35 -33.17 -6.24
C GLY A 338 9.32 -31.67 -6.56
N SER A 339 10.25 -31.22 -7.41
CA SER A 339 10.43 -29.80 -7.76
C SER A 339 9.26 -29.19 -8.53
N ALA A 340 8.51 -30.02 -9.28
CA ALA A 340 7.36 -29.63 -10.07
C ALA A 340 6.03 -29.63 -9.30
N ASN A 341 6.05 -29.96 -8.01
CA ASN A 341 4.88 -29.87 -7.17
C ASN A 341 4.38 -28.42 -7.08
N ARG A 342 3.06 -28.23 -7.13
CA ARG A 342 2.44 -26.90 -7.13
C ARG A 342 2.78 -26.09 -5.88
N GLN A 343 2.72 -26.70 -4.70
CA GLN A 343 3.02 -26.00 -3.45
C GLN A 343 4.49 -25.63 -3.34
N VAL A 344 5.38 -26.52 -3.79
CA VAL A 344 6.81 -26.21 -3.91
C VAL A 344 7.04 -24.98 -4.79
N CYS A 345 6.37 -24.88 -5.94
CA CYS A 345 6.52 -23.72 -6.83
C CYS A 345 6.02 -22.41 -6.21
N ILE A 346 4.93 -22.46 -5.44
CA ILE A 346 4.37 -21.31 -4.72
C ILE A 346 5.31 -20.84 -3.61
N VAL A 347 5.82 -21.78 -2.80
CA VAL A 347 6.77 -21.48 -1.72
C VAL A 347 8.09 -20.93 -2.28
N ARG A 348 8.58 -21.48 -3.40
CA ARG A 348 9.78 -20.97 -4.09
C ARG A 348 9.61 -19.51 -4.52
N CYS A 349 8.50 -19.18 -5.19
CA CYS A 349 8.18 -17.80 -5.59
C CYS A 349 8.11 -16.86 -4.38
N SER A 350 7.38 -17.27 -3.33
CA SER A 350 7.21 -16.48 -2.11
C SER A 350 8.52 -16.26 -1.35
N TYR A 351 9.39 -17.28 -1.30
CA TYR A 351 10.74 -17.16 -0.72
C TYR A 351 11.58 -16.15 -1.49
N THR A 352 11.58 -16.22 -2.82
CA THR A 352 12.32 -15.25 -3.62
C THR A 352 11.79 -13.83 -3.48
N THR A 353 10.46 -13.65 -3.33
CA THR A 353 9.86 -12.36 -2.99
C THR A 353 10.46 -11.79 -1.70
N LYS A 354 10.55 -12.60 -0.63
CA LYS A 354 11.13 -12.15 0.64
C LYS A 354 12.64 -11.87 0.55
N LEU A 355 13.39 -12.62 -0.24
CA LEU A 355 14.80 -12.31 -0.49
C LEU A 355 14.97 -10.93 -1.16
N VAL A 356 14.12 -10.63 -2.15
CA VAL A 356 14.15 -9.36 -2.88
C VAL A 356 13.73 -8.19 -1.98
N GLU A 357 12.64 -8.34 -1.24
CA GLU A 357 12.18 -7.32 -0.27
C GLU A 357 13.24 -7.03 0.79
N ALA A 358 13.91 -8.07 1.29
CA ALA A 358 15.03 -7.93 2.24
C ALA A 358 16.34 -7.46 1.57
N LYS A 359 16.36 -7.26 0.25
CA LYS A 359 17.52 -6.80 -0.53
C LYS A 359 18.74 -7.72 -0.39
N VAL A 360 18.52 -9.03 -0.42
CA VAL A 360 19.57 -10.07 -0.27
C VAL A 360 19.47 -11.15 -1.35
N GLU A 361 20.60 -11.81 -1.64
CA GLU A 361 20.69 -13.00 -2.49
C GLU A 361 20.00 -12.92 -3.87
N TYR A 362 20.04 -11.76 -4.56
CA TYR A 362 19.36 -11.57 -5.86
C TYR A 362 19.74 -12.58 -6.94
N ASN A 363 20.99 -13.05 -6.97
CA ASN A 363 21.44 -14.08 -7.91
C ASN A 363 20.68 -15.40 -7.70
N ARG A 364 20.58 -15.82 -6.44
CA ARG A 364 19.83 -17.01 -6.06
C ARG A 364 18.34 -16.86 -6.35
N ALA A 365 17.78 -15.68 -6.05
CA ALA A 365 16.39 -15.39 -6.37
C ALA A 365 16.14 -15.55 -7.88
N ALA A 366 17.01 -15.01 -8.73
CA ALA A 366 16.92 -15.18 -10.19
C ALA A 366 17.00 -16.65 -10.61
N GLU A 367 17.98 -17.41 -10.10
CA GLU A 367 18.16 -18.84 -10.42
C GLU A 367 16.91 -19.66 -10.05
N LEU A 368 16.41 -19.50 -8.81
CA LEU A 368 15.22 -20.18 -8.32
C LEU A 368 13.99 -19.84 -9.16
N LEU A 369 13.81 -18.57 -9.52
CA LEU A 369 12.67 -18.11 -10.31
C LEU A 369 12.73 -18.58 -11.77
N HIS A 370 13.91 -18.64 -12.40
CA HIS A 370 14.05 -19.22 -13.75
C HIS A 370 13.64 -20.68 -13.76
N THR A 371 14.18 -21.48 -12.82
CA THR A 371 13.78 -22.88 -12.67
C THR A 371 12.28 -22.99 -12.41
N ASN A 372 11.72 -22.13 -11.54
CA ASN A 372 10.28 -22.11 -11.26
C ASN A 372 9.46 -21.81 -12.51
N TYR A 373 9.88 -20.83 -13.31
CA TYR A 373 9.18 -20.40 -14.51
C TYR A 373 9.18 -21.48 -15.57
N GLU A 374 10.31 -22.15 -15.82
CA GLU A 374 10.40 -23.27 -16.77
C GLU A 374 9.51 -24.45 -16.37
N ILE A 375 9.46 -24.78 -15.08
CA ILE A 375 8.57 -25.81 -14.52
C ILE A 375 7.11 -25.41 -14.74
N LEU A 376 6.72 -24.18 -14.37
CA LEU A 376 5.33 -23.72 -14.51
C LEU A 376 4.91 -23.62 -15.98
N LEU A 377 5.81 -23.17 -16.85
CA LEU A 377 5.57 -23.09 -18.29
C LEU A 377 5.30 -24.47 -18.90
N SER A 378 6.04 -25.50 -18.50
CA SER A 378 5.86 -26.87 -19.01
C SER A 378 4.67 -27.62 -18.40
N THR A 379 4.23 -27.25 -17.20
CA THR A 379 3.17 -27.97 -16.47
C THR A 379 1.78 -27.34 -16.62
N VAL A 380 1.68 -26.01 -16.54
CA VAL A 380 0.40 -25.28 -16.53
C VAL A 380 0.30 -24.20 -17.62
N GLY A 381 1.39 -23.93 -18.33
CA GLY A 381 1.45 -22.95 -19.41
C GLY A 381 1.65 -21.51 -18.94
N PRO A 382 1.87 -20.58 -19.89
CA PRO A 382 2.28 -19.20 -19.60
C PRO A 382 1.15 -18.31 -19.05
N LEU A 383 -0.12 -18.65 -19.31
CA LEU A 383 -1.28 -17.88 -18.86
C LEU A 383 -1.69 -18.19 -17.41
N HIS A 384 -1.08 -19.20 -16.78
CA HIS A 384 -1.41 -19.55 -15.42
C HIS A 384 -0.89 -18.49 -14.43
N ALA A 385 -1.71 -18.09 -13.45
CA ALA A 385 -1.40 -17.01 -12.51
C ALA A 385 -0.03 -17.13 -11.83
N ALA A 386 0.39 -18.36 -11.48
CA ALA A 386 1.71 -18.61 -10.88
C ALA A 386 2.88 -18.34 -11.83
N ALA A 387 2.73 -18.62 -13.14
CA ALA A 387 3.75 -18.33 -14.14
C ALA A 387 3.88 -16.81 -14.33
N LEU A 388 2.76 -16.10 -14.34
CA LEU A 388 2.70 -14.63 -14.43
C LEU A 388 3.36 -13.95 -13.22
N ALA A 389 3.05 -14.43 -12.02
CA ALA A 389 3.69 -13.95 -10.79
C ALA A 389 5.20 -14.18 -10.82
N THR A 390 5.64 -15.38 -11.23
CA THR A 390 7.07 -15.72 -11.36
C THR A 390 7.78 -14.84 -12.40
N ALA A 391 7.16 -14.57 -13.55
CA ALA A 391 7.71 -13.66 -14.56
C ALA A 391 7.81 -12.21 -14.06
N THR A 392 6.80 -11.76 -13.32
CA THR A 392 6.82 -10.43 -12.68
C THR A 392 7.95 -10.33 -11.66
N ASP A 393 8.13 -11.37 -10.85
CA ASP A 393 9.22 -11.46 -9.86
C ASP A 393 10.60 -11.52 -10.51
N LEU A 394 10.77 -12.21 -11.65
CA LEU A 394 11.99 -12.13 -12.45
C LEU A 394 12.27 -10.70 -12.90
N GLY A 395 11.25 -10.01 -13.42
CA GLY A 395 11.34 -8.60 -13.80
C GLY A 395 11.80 -7.72 -12.63
N ARG A 396 11.23 -7.94 -11.44
CA ARG A 396 11.61 -7.25 -10.21
C ARG A 396 13.05 -7.54 -9.80
N VAL A 397 13.48 -8.81 -9.78
CA VAL A 397 14.86 -9.20 -9.45
C VAL A 397 15.84 -8.53 -10.40
N TYR A 398 15.57 -8.56 -11.70
CA TYR A 398 16.45 -7.92 -12.69
C TYR A 398 16.46 -6.39 -12.58
N THR A 399 15.35 -5.78 -12.16
CA THR A 399 15.29 -4.35 -11.85
C THR A 399 16.25 -4.00 -10.70
N TYR A 400 16.21 -4.74 -9.60
CA TYR A 400 17.10 -4.53 -8.45
C TYR A 400 18.57 -4.92 -8.72
N LYS A 401 18.81 -5.79 -9.70
CA LYS A 401 20.16 -6.07 -10.22
C LYS A 401 20.64 -5.04 -11.25
N HIS A 402 19.83 -4.02 -11.54
CA HIS A 402 20.09 -3.00 -12.56
C HIS A 402 20.36 -3.58 -13.97
N GLN A 403 19.83 -4.77 -14.27
CA GLN A 403 19.86 -5.40 -15.59
C GLN A 403 18.57 -5.03 -16.34
N LEU A 404 18.50 -3.76 -16.76
CA LEU A 404 17.28 -3.14 -17.28
C LEU A 404 16.67 -3.84 -18.51
N PRO A 405 17.45 -4.28 -19.52
CA PRO A 405 16.89 -4.97 -20.68
C PRO A 405 16.20 -6.29 -20.31
N GLU A 406 16.82 -7.07 -19.42
CA GLU A 406 16.25 -8.31 -18.90
C GLU A 406 14.99 -8.04 -18.05
N ALA A 407 15.03 -7.00 -17.20
CA ALA A 407 13.89 -6.57 -16.41
C ALA A 407 12.69 -6.21 -17.30
N GLU A 408 12.90 -5.32 -18.27
CA GLU A 408 11.87 -4.90 -19.22
C GLU A 408 11.32 -6.08 -20.02
N ARG A 409 12.18 -7.02 -20.45
CA ARG A 409 11.74 -8.23 -21.15
C ARG A 409 10.78 -9.06 -20.29
N TRP A 410 11.16 -9.37 -19.05
CA TRP A 410 10.34 -10.19 -18.15
C TRP A 410 9.03 -9.51 -17.75
N LEU A 411 9.07 -8.20 -17.47
CA LEU A 411 7.87 -7.42 -17.15
C LEU A 411 6.91 -7.35 -18.35
N ASN A 412 7.42 -7.18 -19.57
CA ASN A 412 6.58 -7.22 -20.77
C ASN A 412 5.99 -8.60 -21.03
N VAL A 413 6.72 -9.69 -20.78
CA VAL A 413 6.17 -11.06 -20.84
C VAL A 413 5.00 -11.21 -19.87
N ALA A 414 5.20 -10.80 -18.60
CA ALA A 414 4.17 -10.87 -17.58
C ALA A 414 2.94 -10.03 -17.94
N LEU A 415 3.13 -8.77 -18.39
CA LEU A 415 2.04 -7.86 -18.74
C LEU A 415 1.28 -8.29 -20.00
N ALA A 416 1.97 -8.81 -21.02
CA ALA A 416 1.33 -9.30 -22.23
C ALA A 416 0.42 -10.49 -21.92
N SER A 417 0.91 -11.47 -21.18
CA SER A 417 0.11 -12.62 -20.77
C SER A 417 -0.98 -12.27 -19.75
N ALA A 418 -0.75 -11.27 -18.89
CA ALA A 418 -1.77 -10.80 -17.96
C ALA A 418 -2.93 -10.07 -18.67
N ARG A 419 -2.69 -9.34 -19.77
CA ARG A 419 -3.76 -8.73 -20.59
C ARG A 419 -4.68 -9.74 -21.27
N GLU A 420 -4.18 -10.93 -21.55
CA GLU A 420 -5.00 -12.02 -22.11
C GLU A 420 -5.80 -12.75 -21.01
N ALA A 421 -5.28 -12.77 -19.78
CA ALA A 421 -5.86 -13.51 -18.66
C ALA A 421 -6.76 -12.68 -17.74
N PHE A 422 -6.55 -11.36 -17.66
CA PHE A 422 -7.18 -10.46 -16.69
C PHE A 422 -7.58 -9.13 -17.33
N ASP A 423 -8.54 -8.44 -16.72
CA ASP A 423 -8.85 -7.03 -17.06
C ASP A 423 -7.76 -6.07 -16.55
N ASP A 424 -7.78 -4.83 -17.04
CA ASP A 424 -6.79 -3.78 -16.70
C ASP A 424 -6.81 -3.35 -15.23
N THR A 425 -7.80 -3.79 -14.44
CA THR A 425 -7.91 -3.46 -13.00
C THR A 425 -7.29 -4.51 -12.09
N HIS A 426 -6.78 -5.60 -12.66
CA HIS A 426 -6.22 -6.70 -11.89
C HIS A 426 -4.89 -6.34 -11.19
N PRO A 427 -4.64 -6.80 -9.94
CA PRO A 427 -3.45 -6.42 -9.17
C PRO A 427 -2.10 -6.88 -9.76
N ILE A 428 -2.05 -8.03 -10.45
CA ILE A 428 -0.82 -8.52 -11.10
C ILE A 428 -0.30 -7.54 -12.17
N PRO A 429 -1.13 -7.10 -13.16
CA PRO A 429 -0.76 -6.00 -14.05
C PRO A 429 -0.30 -4.74 -13.32
N SER A 430 -0.97 -4.34 -12.24
CA SER A 430 -0.64 -3.13 -11.48
C SER A 430 0.80 -3.16 -10.92
N PHE A 431 1.21 -4.26 -10.29
CA PHE A 431 2.56 -4.38 -9.76
C PHE A 431 3.62 -4.43 -10.87
N GLY A 432 3.37 -5.22 -11.93
CA GLY A 432 4.28 -5.29 -13.08
C GLY A 432 4.45 -3.93 -13.79
N GLN A 433 3.40 -3.12 -13.86
CA GLN A 433 3.47 -1.75 -14.38
C GLN A 433 4.36 -0.85 -13.53
N LEU A 434 4.23 -0.89 -12.20
CA LEU A 434 5.06 -0.07 -11.31
C LEU A 434 6.55 -0.44 -11.44
N MET A 435 6.87 -1.73 -11.53
CA MET A 435 8.24 -2.20 -11.80
C MET A 435 8.74 -1.73 -13.18
N LEU A 436 7.88 -1.75 -14.19
CA LEU A 436 8.24 -1.25 -15.52
C LEU A 436 8.49 0.27 -15.49
N ALA A 437 7.72 1.02 -14.70
CA ALA A 437 7.97 2.43 -14.48
C ALA A 437 9.33 2.67 -13.81
N MET A 438 9.75 1.86 -12.84
CA MET A 438 11.09 1.94 -12.25
C MET A 438 12.20 1.69 -13.29
N VAL A 439 12.02 0.71 -14.18
CA VAL A 439 12.93 0.48 -15.31
C VAL A 439 13.00 1.71 -16.23
N TYR A 440 11.85 2.31 -16.54
CA TYR A 440 11.79 3.54 -17.35
C TYR A 440 12.49 4.72 -16.67
N VAL A 441 12.39 4.87 -15.35
CA VAL A 441 13.13 5.91 -14.61
C VAL A 441 14.65 5.70 -14.73
N ALA A 442 15.11 4.46 -14.55
CA ALA A 442 16.53 4.12 -14.65
C ALA A 442 17.09 4.31 -16.07
N ASP A 443 16.24 4.15 -17.09
CA ASP A 443 16.56 4.32 -18.51
C ASP A 443 16.28 5.75 -19.04
N GLY A 444 15.81 6.67 -18.19
CA GLY A 444 15.52 8.07 -18.57
C GLY A 444 14.19 8.32 -19.28
N ARG A 445 13.34 7.32 -19.45
CA ARG A 445 11.98 7.40 -20.02
C ARG A 445 10.96 7.97 -19.02
N LEU A 446 11.25 9.15 -18.47
CA LEU A 446 10.54 9.72 -17.32
C LEU A 446 9.04 9.98 -17.57
N ARG A 447 8.64 10.44 -18.76
CA ARG A 447 7.22 10.70 -19.07
C ARG A 447 6.37 9.43 -19.07
N GLN A 448 6.93 8.32 -19.56
CA GLN A 448 6.25 7.03 -19.53
C GLN A 448 6.12 6.52 -18.09
N ALA A 449 7.18 6.68 -17.28
CA ALA A 449 7.14 6.35 -15.86
C ALA A 449 6.09 7.18 -15.09
N LEU A 450 6.03 8.50 -15.35
CA LEU A 450 5.06 9.38 -14.69
C LEU A 450 3.62 8.99 -15.00
N THR A 451 3.32 8.68 -16.27
CA THR A 451 1.97 8.26 -16.69
C THR A 451 1.51 7.01 -15.91
N ILE A 452 2.40 6.03 -15.76
CA ILE A 452 2.12 4.82 -14.99
C ILE A 452 1.93 5.17 -13.50
N ALA A 453 2.81 6.00 -12.93
CA ALA A 453 2.76 6.38 -11.53
C ALA A 453 1.45 7.11 -11.18
N GLU A 454 1.00 8.05 -12.02
CA GLU A 454 -0.26 8.79 -11.83
C GLU A 454 -1.48 7.87 -11.87
N GLN A 455 -1.52 6.93 -12.82
CA GLN A 455 -2.60 5.94 -12.92
C GLN A 455 -2.65 5.05 -11.67
N GLN A 456 -1.50 4.54 -11.23
CA GLN A 456 -1.42 3.70 -10.04
C GLN A 456 -1.78 4.48 -8.77
N LEU A 457 -1.30 5.73 -8.65
CA LEU A 457 -1.58 6.58 -7.50
C LEU A 457 -3.09 6.83 -7.34
N ALA A 458 -3.80 7.13 -8.43
CA ALA A 458 -5.25 7.33 -8.40
C ALA A 458 -6.00 6.08 -7.91
N VAL A 459 -5.58 4.89 -8.34
CA VAL A 459 -6.17 3.62 -7.89
C VAL A 459 -5.88 3.37 -6.41
N LYS A 460 -4.63 3.53 -5.97
CA LYS A 460 -4.21 3.26 -4.58
C LYS A 460 -4.80 4.25 -3.58
N LEU A 461 -4.86 5.55 -3.93
CA LEU A 461 -5.53 6.57 -3.12
C LEU A 461 -7.00 6.24 -2.88
N ARG A 462 -7.71 5.73 -3.90
CA ARG A 462 -9.12 5.36 -3.74
C ARG A 462 -9.29 4.11 -2.88
N LEU A 463 -8.55 3.04 -3.20
CA LEU A 463 -8.73 1.74 -2.54
C LEU A 463 -8.24 1.73 -1.09
N PHE A 464 -7.12 2.41 -0.82
CA PHE A 464 -6.41 2.30 0.46
C PHE A 464 -6.29 3.62 1.22
N GLY A 465 -6.43 4.76 0.54
CA GLY A 465 -6.22 6.07 1.14
C GLY A 465 -4.75 6.51 1.12
N ALA A 466 -4.54 7.78 1.47
CA ALA A 466 -3.23 8.43 1.39
C ALA A 466 -2.20 7.86 2.38
N GLY A 467 -2.63 7.45 3.58
CA GLY A 467 -1.74 6.92 4.62
C GLY A 467 -1.38 5.45 4.48
N HIS A 468 -1.96 4.74 3.51
CA HIS A 468 -1.61 3.36 3.28
C HIS A 468 -0.24 3.28 2.60
N ALA A 469 0.61 2.37 3.07
CA ALA A 469 1.99 2.29 2.59
C ALA A 469 2.12 2.01 1.09
N GLU A 470 1.24 1.21 0.47
CA GLU A 470 1.24 1.06 -1.00
C GLU A 470 0.95 2.39 -1.72
N THR A 471 0.16 3.28 -1.13
CA THR A 471 -0.12 4.61 -1.69
C THR A 471 1.10 5.51 -1.53
N VAL A 472 1.70 5.53 -0.33
CA VAL A 472 2.92 6.29 -0.05
C VAL A 472 4.07 5.83 -0.97
N GLU A 473 4.17 4.54 -1.26
CA GLU A 473 5.14 3.95 -2.21
C GLU A 473 4.90 4.39 -3.67
N VAL A 474 3.68 4.70 -4.07
CA VAL A 474 3.48 5.31 -5.40
C VAL A 474 3.72 6.82 -5.35
N GLN A 475 3.38 7.49 -4.25
CA GLN A 475 3.60 8.94 -4.07
C GLN A 475 5.09 9.32 -4.11
N HIS A 476 5.94 8.63 -3.34
CA HIS A 476 7.38 8.93 -3.36
C HIS A 476 8.00 8.61 -4.73
N PHE A 477 7.56 7.53 -5.38
CA PHE A 477 8.01 7.17 -6.72
C PHE A 477 7.65 8.25 -7.73
N ALA A 478 6.39 8.68 -7.78
CA ALA A 478 5.95 9.80 -8.62
C ALA A 478 6.69 11.11 -8.29
N GLY A 479 6.93 11.40 -7.01
CA GLY A 479 7.73 12.55 -6.58
C GLY A 479 9.17 12.51 -7.10
N LEU A 480 9.80 11.32 -7.09
CA LEU A 480 11.13 11.11 -7.69
C LEU A 480 11.11 11.35 -9.20
N VAL A 481 10.07 10.89 -9.92
CA VAL A 481 9.94 11.13 -11.36
C VAL A 481 9.77 12.61 -11.67
N LEU A 482 8.90 13.30 -10.93
CA LEU A 482 8.66 14.74 -11.05
C LEU A 482 9.92 15.56 -10.77
N HIS A 483 10.69 15.18 -9.74
CA HIS A 483 12.00 15.76 -9.45
C HIS A 483 12.95 15.66 -10.66
N ARG A 484 13.08 14.46 -11.25
CA ARG A 484 13.95 14.26 -12.42
C ARG A 484 13.48 14.99 -13.68
N LEU A 485 12.17 15.25 -13.77
CA LEU A 485 11.57 16.08 -14.83
C LEU A 485 11.74 17.58 -14.59
N GLY A 486 12.18 18.00 -13.41
CA GLY A 486 12.27 19.42 -13.02
C GLY A 486 10.95 20.03 -12.54
N ALA A 487 9.91 19.24 -12.32
CA ALA A 487 8.61 19.68 -11.83
C ALA A 487 8.58 19.76 -10.28
N PHE A 488 9.43 20.61 -9.72
CA PHE A 488 9.74 20.63 -8.28
C PHE A 488 8.54 20.95 -7.37
N ASP A 489 7.68 21.88 -7.76
CA ASP A 489 6.50 22.23 -6.96
C ASP A 489 5.51 21.06 -6.84
N GLN A 490 5.29 20.33 -7.93
CA GLN A 490 4.45 19.13 -7.92
C GLN A 490 5.11 18.00 -7.12
N ALA A 491 6.44 17.85 -7.23
CA ALA A 491 7.19 16.87 -6.45
C ALA A 491 7.06 17.15 -4.93
N LYS A 492 7.29 18.40 -4.49
CA LYS A 492 7.15 18.79 -3.08
C LYS A 492 5.73 18.56 -2.57
N LEU A 493 4.71 18.98 -3.33
CA LEU A 493 3.31 18.79 -2.97
C LEU A 493 3.02 17.31 -2.69
N LEU A 494 3.44 16.43 -3.60
CA LEU A 494 3.16 15.01 -3.50
C LEU A 494 3.95 14.32 -2.38
N LEU A 495 5.23 14.66 -2.24
CA LEU A 495 6.10 14.10 -1.19
C LEU A 495 5.64 14.54 0.21
N ASN A 496 5.27 15.82 0.38
CA ASN A 496 4.74 16.31 1.66
C ASN A 496 3.40 15.66 1.98
N ALA A 497 2.49 15.52 1.01
CA ALA A 497 1.22 14.82 1.23
C ALA A 497 1.42 13.37 1.67
N GLY A 498 2.42 12.67 1.12
CA GLY A 498 2.81 11.33 1.57
C GLY A 498 3.36 11.33 2.99
N MET A 499 4.25 12.27 3.33
CA MET A 499 4.80 12.40 4.69
C MET A 499 3.73 12.69 5.73
N ASP A 500 2.80 13.61 5.43
CA ASP A 500 1.71 14.00 6.33
C ASP A 500 0.71 12.85 6.57
N SER A 501 0.69 11.88 5.66
CA SER A 501 -0.21 10.73 5.73
C SER A 501 0.38 9.53 6.50
N VAL A 502 1.70 9.53 6.73
CA VAL A 502 2.38 8.48 7.51
C VAL A 502 2.16 8.74 9.01
N PRO A 503 1.80 7.73 9.83
CA PRO A 503 1.65 7.88 11.28
C PRO A 503 2.89 8.50 11.95
N ALA A 504 2.70 9.09 13.12
CA ALA A 504 3.80 9.65 13.91
C ALA A 504 4.85 8.56 14.25
N PRO A 505 6.14 8.92 14.45
CA PRO A 505 7.21 7.95 14.68
C PRO A 505 6.99 6.97 15.83
N ASP A 506 6.18 7.34 16.82
CA ASP A 506 5.89 6.51 18.00
C ASP A 506 4.91 5.36 17.70
N ASP A 507 4.09 5.50 16.65
CA ASP A 507 3.01 4.55 16.28
C ASP A 507 3.24 3.89 14.89
N GLU A 508 4.39 4.13 14.26
CA GLU A 508 4.66 3.70 12.89
C GLU A 508 5.14 2.25 12.75
N SER A 509 4.79 1.59 11.64
CA SER A 509 5.41 0.30 11.28
C SER A 509 6.82 0.47 10.70
N VAL A 510 7.58 -0.63 10.60
CA VAL A 510 8.92 -0.63 9.97
C VAL A 510 8.88 -0.10 8.53
N ALA A 511 7.84 -0.46 7.78
CA ALA A 511 7.68 -0.03 6.40
C ALA A 511 7.26 1.44 6.28
N ASP A 512 6.46 1.95 7.21
CA ASP A 512 6.11 3.37 7.29
C ASP A 512 7.36 4.23 7.54
N ARG A 513 8.23 3.75 8.44
CA ARG A 513 9.53 4.37 8.70
C ARG A 513 10.41 4.41 7.46
N GLU A 514 10.53 3.28 6.74
CA GLU A 514 11.32 3.21 5.50
C GLU A 514 10.76 4.16 4.43
N ALA A 515 9.43 4.17 4.25
CA ALA A 515 8.78 5.09 3.32
C ALA A 515 9.05 6.56 3.68
N ARG A 516 9.00 6.93 4.97
CA ARG A 516 9.33 8.29 5.43
C ARG A 516 10.79 8.66 5.12
N ILE A 517 11.73 7.76 5.43
CA ILE A 517 13.18 7.96 5.19
C ILE A 517 13.46 8.22 3.70
N ILE A 518 12.87 7.40 2.83
CA ILE A 518 13.05 7.53 1.39
C ILE A 518 12.43 8.85 0.92
N THR A 519 11.21 9.16 1.35
CA THR A 519 10.49 10.39 0.96
C THR A 519 11.25 11.65 1.39
N GLN A 520 11.78 11.68 2.63
CA GLN A 520 12.58 12.79 3.14
C GLN A 520 13.89 12.97 2.35
N THR A 521 14.53 11.86 1.95
CA THR A 521 15.74 11.91 1.11
C THR A 521 15.44 12.51 -0.25
N VAL A 522 14.35 12.07 -0.92
CA VAL A 522 13.94 12.61 -2.22
C VAL A 522 13.57 14.09 -2.11
N LEU A 523 12.84 14.47 -1.06
CA LEU A 523 12.49 15.87 -0.82
C LEU A 523 13.73 16.76 -0.64
N ALA A 524 14.76 16.27 0.06
CA ALA A 524 16.02 17.00 0.20
C ALA A 524 16.76 17.17 -1.15
N LEU A 525 16.70 16.17 -2.03
CA LEU A 525 17.23 16.31 -3.40
C LEU A 525 16.45 17.36 -4.21
N VAL A 526 15.13 17.44 -4.04
CA VAL A 526 14.31 18.50 -4.65
C VAL A 526 14.75 19.88 -4.16
N TYR A 527 14.90 20.08 -2.85
CA TYR A 527 15.41 21.35 -2.31
C TYR A 527 16.80 21.70 -2.82
N TRP A 528 17.68 20.70 -2.96
CA TRP A 528 19.00 20.93 -3.55
C TRP A 528 18.90 21.35 -5.02
N ALA A 529 18.05 20.72 -5.82
CA ALA A 529 17.82 21.10 -7.21
C ALA A 529 17.25 22.54 -7.35
N GLU A 530 16.42 22.97 -6.39
CA GLU A 530 15.90 24.34 -6.30
C GLU A 530 16.86 25.35 -5.65
N ARG A 531 18.05 24.92 -5.22
CA ARG A 531 19.07 25.73 -4.54
C ARG A 531 18.67 26.22 -3.15
N ASP A 532 17.67 25.59 -2.52
CA ASP A 532 17.46 25.73 -1.08
C ASP A 532 18.41 24.77 -0.34
N TYR A 533 19.70 25.14 -0.34
CA TYR A 533 20.77 24.33 0.23
C TYR A 533 20.59 24.10 1.73
N ALA A 534 20.00 25.07 2.44
CA ALA A 534 19.75 24.97 3.87
C ALA A 534 18.67 23.92 4.18
N ALA A 535 17.56 23.91 3.43
CA ALA A 535 16.53 22.87 3.58
C ALA A 535 17.06 21.48 3.19
N ALA A 536 17.82 21.39 2.10
CA ALA A 536 18.46 20.14 1.67
C ALA A 536 19.41 19.57 2.74
N ALA A 537 20.31 20.41 3.29
CA ALA A 537 21.26 19.99 4.30
C ALA A 537 20.57 19.53 5.59
N ARG A 538 19.55 20.27 6.05
CA ARG A 538 18.74 19.86 7.21
C ARG A 538 18.07 18.51 6.97
N GLY A 539 17.42 18.33 5.83
CA GLY A 539 16.73 17.07 5.49
C GLY A 539 17.68 15.88 5.50
N LEU A 540 18.81 15.97 4.79
CA LEU A 540 19.80 14.89 4.72
C LEU A 540 20.46 14.60 6.07
N SER A 541 20.75 15.63 6.87
CA SER A 541 21.33 15.48 8.21
C SER A 541 20.37 14.78 9.16
N GLN A 542 19.10 15.15 9.14
CA GLN A 542 18.04 14.50 9.93
C GLN A 542 17.86 13.04 9.51
N THR A 543 17.81 12.74 8.22
CA THR A 543 17.73 11.36 7.73
C THR A 543 18.93 10.53 8.17
N ALA A 544 20.15 11.05 8.01
CA ALA A 544 21.37 10.35 8.42
C ALA A 544 21.39 10.02 9.92
N LEU A 545 20.89 10.93 10.76
CA LEU A 545 20.79 10.72 12.20
C LEU A 545 19.68 9.73 12.56
N ALA A 546 18.48 9.89 12.00
CA ALA A 546 17.32 9.04 12.29
C ALA A 546 17.56 7.56 11.90
N CYS A 547 18.34 7.34 10.85
CA CYS A 547 18.64 5.99 10.35
C CYS A 547 19.82 5.32 11.04
N ARG A 548 20.61 6.04 11.85
CA ARG A 548 21.94 5.57 12.31
C ARG A 548 21.91 4.19 12.98
N HIS A 549 20.86 3.91 13.74
CA HIS A 549 20.71 2.64 14.47
C HIS A 549 19.72 1.66 13.82
N SER A 550 18.79 2.15 13.00
CA SER A 550 17.72 1.36 12.38
C SER A 550 18.11 0.84 11.00
N SER A 551 18.88 1.62 10.22
CA SER A 551 19.34 1.25 8.89
C SER A 551 20.62 2.00 8.52
N ILE A 552 21.77 1.36 8.79
CA ILE A 552 23.09 1.94 8.47
C ILE A 552 23.22 2.29 6.98
N ARG A 553 22.54 1.53 6.10
CA ARG A 553 22.54 1.75 4.66
C ARG A 553 21.90 3.10 4.29
N HIS A 554 20.69 3.37 4.79
CA HIS A 554 20.02 4.65 4.54
C HIS A 554 20.77 5.81 5.21
N ALA A 555 21.36 5.58 6.40
CA ALA A 555 22.17 6.58 7.08
C ALA A 555 23.40 6.99 6.24
N ARG A 556 24.14 6.00 5.73
CA ARG A 556 25.28 6.19 4.84
C ARG A 556 24.88 6.92 3.56
N LYS A 557 23.82 6.45 2.89
CA LYS A 557 23.30 7.08 1.67
C LYS A 557 22.95 8.56 1.89
N ALA A 558 22.22 8.88 2.96
CA ALA A 558 21.89 10.26 3.29
C ALA A 558 23.13 11.12 3.58
N ALA A 559 24.11 10.58 4.32
CA ALA A 559 25.37 11.26 4.59
C ALA A 559 26.23 11.45 3.32
N ALA A 560 26.22 10.50 2.37
CA ALA A 560 26.91 10.63 1.09
C ALA A 560 26.29 11.73 0.23
N TRP A 561 24.96 11.83 0.20
CA TRP A 561 24.26 12.94 -0.48
C TRP A 561 24.50 14.27 0.22
N LEU A 562 24.55 14.30 1.56
CA LEU A 562 24.90 15.50 2.33
C LEU A 562 26.31 15.97 1.99
N TYR A 563 27.27 15.05 1.92
CA TYR A 563 28.61 15.34 1.45
C TYR A 563 28.63 15.92 0.03
N CYS A 564 27.88 15.34 -0.92
CA CYS A 564 27.84 15.88 -2.28
C CYS A 564 27.24 17.29 -2.33
N LEU A 565 26.24 17.58 -1.48
CA LEU A 565 25.66 18.90 -1.31
C LEU A 565 26.67 19.90 -0.75
N LEU A 566 27.50 19.51 0.23
CA LEU A 566 28.54 20.37 0.80
C LEU A 566 29.66 20.65 -0.21
N MET A 567 29.98 19.66 -1.04
CA MET A 567 31.01 19.76 -2.07
C MET A 567 30.53 20.42 -3.37
N ASP A 568 29.23 20.68 -3.54
CA ASP A 568 28.71 21.39 -4.71
C ASP A 568 29.24 22.83 -4.71
N PRO A 569 29.97 23.27 -5.75
CA PRO A 569 30.53 24.63 -5.80
C PRO A 569 29.49 25.74 -5.71
N ALA A 570 28.22 25.46 -6.04
CA ALA A 570 27.14 26.42 -5.94
C ALA A 570 26.51 26.49 -4.53
N SER A 571 26.84 25.53 -3.65
CA SER A 571 26.24 25.39 -2.32
C SER A 571 26.68 26.49 -1.37
N THR A 572 25.71 27.13 -0.72
CA THR A 572 25.97 28.17 0.31
C THR A 572 26.23 27.58 1.70
N VAL A 573 26.17 26.27 1.85
CA VAL A 573 26.34 25.57 3.14
C VAL A 573 27.62 24.72 3.17
N GLY A 574 28.55 24.94 2.23
CA GLY A 574 29.80 24.17 2.14
C GLY A 574 30.66 24.20 3.40
N ASP A 575 30.59 25.26 4.21
CA ASP A 575 31.32 25.41 5.47
C ASP A 575 30.47 25.05 6.72
N ASP A 576 29.30 24.44 6.55
CA ASP A 576 28.42 24.08 7.67
C ASP A 576 29.06 22.97 8.52
N THR A 577 29.59 23.37 9.68
CA THR A 577 30.28 22.47 10.62
C THR A 577 29.39 21.35 11.15
N ALA A 578 28.07 21.61 11.31
CA ALA A 578 27.15 20.59 11.82
C ALA A 578 26.87 19.53 10.76
N ALA A 579 26.69 19.96 9.50
CA ALA A 579 26.54 19.06 8.37
C ALA A 579 27.80 18.19 8.15
N TRP A 580 28.99 18.80 8.19
CA TRP A 580 30.26 18.06 8.12
C TRP A 580 30.43 17.07 9.27
N SER A 581 30.02 17.43 10.50
CA SER A 581 30.04 16.51 11.64
C SER A 581 29.17 15.27 11.39
N ALA A 582 28.01 15.41 10.75
CA ALA A 582 27.17 14.29 10.38
C ALA A 582 27.83 13.38 9.33
N VAL A 583 28.52 13.96 8.33
CA VAL A 583 29.30 13.23 7.32
C VAL A 583 30.47 12.47 7.97
N SER A 584 31.30 13.16 8.76
CA SER A 584 32.47 12.58 9.43
C SER A 584 32.08 11.49 10.42
N ALA A 585 30.91 11.59 11.06
CA ALA A 585 30.43 10.52 11.93
C ALA A 585 30.13 9.22 11.18
N MET A 586 29.81 9.28 9.88
CA MET A 586 29.53 8.09 9.05
C MET A 586 30.74 7.60 8.25
N TYR A 587 31.65 8.51 7.87
CA TYR A 587 32.75 8.24 6.93
C TYR A 587 34.14 8.65 7.45
N GLY A 588 34.31 8.92 8.75
CA GLY A 588 35.59 9.35 9.33
C GLY A 588 36.67 8.27 9.39
N ARG A 589 37.84 8.59 9.98
CA ARG A 589 39.05 7.73 9.97
C ARG A 589 38.87 6.33 10.54
N HIS A 590 37.92 6.14 11.46
CA HIS A 590 37.70 4.86 12.15
C HIS A 590 36.59 4.00 11.52
N THR A 591 36.05 4.41 10.37
CA THR A 591 34.98 3.68 9.70
C THR A 591 35.54 2.87 8.52
N ASP A 592 35.39 1.55 8.57
CA ASP A 592 35.64 0.69 7.40
C ASP A 592 34.55 0.95 6.35
N THR A 593 34.92 1.67 5.29
CA THR A 593 34.00 2.11 4.24
C THR A 593 34.60 1.91 2.87
N SER A 594 33.81 1.30 1.98
CA SER A 594 34.25 0.97 0.63
C SER A 594 34.28 2.19 -0.31
N GLU A 595 34.97 2.07 -1.44
CA GLU A 595 34.89 3.00 -2.58
C GLU A 595 33.54 2.94 -3.34
N ALA A 596 32.64 2.02 -2.97
CA ALA A 596 31.32 1.92 -3.56
C ALA A 596 30.35 2.95 -2.95
N TRP A 597 29.49 3.50 -3.79
CA TRP A 597 28.39 4.37 -3.38
C TRP A 597 27.17 3.49 -3.05
N ASP A 598 26.77 3.46 -1.78
CA ASP A 598 25.71 2.57 -1.28
C ASP A 598 24.37 2.73 -2.04
N ASP A 599 23.88 1.65 -2.66
CA ASP A 599 22.68 1.61 -3.50
C ASP A 599 22.66 2.65 -4.65
N GLU A 600 23.82 3.01 -5.19
CA GLU A 600 23.93 3.92 -6.34
C GLU A 600 24.60 3.25 -7.54
N HIS A 601 24.02 3.48 -8.72
CA HIS A 601 24.42 2.81 -9.95
C HIS A 601 24.65 3.80 -11.08
N CYS A 602 25.62 3.49 -11.94
CA CYS A 602 25.94 4.31 -13.09
C CYS A 602 24.78 4.22 -14.08
N THR A 603 24.17 5.35 -14.41
CA THR A 603 23.08 5.44 -15.38
C THR A 603 23.51 5.01 -16.79
N GLY A 604 24.80 5.11 -17.14
CA GLY A 604 25.31 4.74 -18.46
C GLY A 604 25.68 3.27 -18.66
N CYS A 605 26.07 2.55 -17.60
CA CYS A 605 26.44 1.12 -17.70
C CYS A 605 25.68 0.20 -16.74
N HIS A 606 24.83 0.77 -15.89
CA HIS A 606 23.99 0.11 -14.89
C HIS A 606 24.73 -0.77 -13.88
N ARG A 607 26.03 -0.54 -13.70
CA ARG A 607 26.84 -1.17 -12.65
C ARG A 607 26.93 -0.27 -11.43
N ASP A 608 27.17 -0.87 -10.27
CA ASP A 608 27.47 -0.19 -9.02
C ASP A 608 28.51 0.91 -9.23
N LEU A 609 28.26 2.08 -8.66
CA LEU A 609 29.20 3.17 -8.71
C LEU A 609 30.33 2.91 -7.72
N VAL A 610 31.54 2.77 -8.26
CA VAL A 610 32.77 2.62 -7.49
C VAL A 610 33.76 3.70 -7.91
N GLY A 611 34.38 4.36 -6.94
CA GLY A 611 35.32 5.44 -7.18
C GLY A 611 34.65 6.78 -7.45
N THR A 612 35.23 7.61 -8.32
CA THR A 612 34.71 8.96 -8.58
C THR A 612 33.35 8.91 -9.29
N MET A 613 32.32 9.42 -8.60
CA MET A 613 30.99 9.63 -9.15
C MET A 613 30.95 10.96 -9.92
N ARG A 614 30.27 10.98 -11.06
CA ARG A 614 30.03 12.19 -11.86
C ARG A 614 28.56 12.45 -12.05
N CYS A 615 28.15 13.71 -11.99
CA CYS A 615 26.80 14.12 -12.32
C CYS A 615 26.79 15.39 -13.16
N CYS A 616 25.74 15.56 -13.95
CA CYS A 616 25.58 16.73 -14.79
C CYS A 616 25.33 17.98 -13.94
N ASN A 617 26.00 19.08 -14.27
CA ASN A 617 25.82 20.35 -13.56
C ASN A 617 24.48 21.05 -13.88
N GLU A 618 23.85 20.71 -15.01
CA GLU A 618 22.62 21.35 -15.50
C GLU A 618 21.35 20.55 -15.22
N CYS A 619 21.43 19.22 -15.10
CA CYS A 619 20.29 18.40 -14.72
C CYS A 619 19.92 18.61 -13.25
N PRO A 620 18.64 18.36 -12.85
CA PRO A 620 18.26 18.38 -11.44
C PRO A 620 19.18 17.47 -10.62
N ARG A 621 19.63 17.98 -9.46
CA ARG A 621 20.67 17.33 -8.65
C ARG A 621 20.26 15.93 -8.21
N GLY A 622 21.17 14.96 -8.35
CA GLY A 622 20.88 13.56 -8.03
C GLY A 622 19.96 12.82 -9.03
N SER A 623 19.66 13.40 -10.20
CA SER A 623 18.86 12.73 -11.23
C SER A 623 19.58 11.57 -11.91
N TYR A 624 20.82 11.81 -12.33
CA TYR A 624 21.62 10.84 -13.06
C TYR A 624 23.06 10.87 -12.57
N LEU A 625 23.56 9.67 -12.28
CA LEU A 625 24.90 9.46 -11.76
C LEU A 625 25.69 8.61 -12.74
N TYR A 626 26.94 8.95 -12.97
CA TYR A 626 27.77 8.30 -13.96
C TYR A 626 29.13 7.94 -13.37
N CYS A 627 29.65 6.77 -13.75
CA CYS A 627 31.05 6.47 -13.50
C CYS A 627 31.93 7.26 -14.47
N ARG A 628 33.19 7.48 -14.08
CA ARG A 628 34.20 8.15 -14.91
C ARG A 628 34.24 7.60 -16.35
N SER A 629 34.26 6.28 -16.50
CA SER A 629 34.32 5.63 -17.82
C SER A 629 33.14 5.99 -18.71
N CYS A 630 31.92 5.99 -18.18
CA CYS A 630 30.72 6.31 -18.98
C CYS A 630 30.71 7.76 -19.42
N THR A 631 31.09 8.70 -18.55
CA THR A 631 31.19 10.11 -18.95
C THR A 631 32.24 10.34 -20.04
N THR A 632 33.40 9.68 -19.97
CA THR A 632 34.45 9.78 -21.00
C THR A 632 34.01 9.17 -22.33
N LEU A 633 33.23 8.09 -22.29
CA LEU A 633 32.71 7.41 -23.48
C LEU A 633 31.42 8.04 -24.04
N GLY A 634 30.95 9.14 -23.45
CA GLY A 634 29.70 9.80 -23.85
C GLY A 634 28.43 8.96 -23.60
N ARG A 635 28.49 7.97 -22.70
CA ARG A 635 27.33 7.15 -22.30
C ARG A 635 26.53 7.88 -21.21
N VAL A 636 25.92 9.00 -21.60
CA VAL A 636 25.11 9.86 -20.74
C VAL A 636 23.72 10.06 -21.35
N LEU A 637 22.72 10.31 -20.51
CA LEU A 637 21.33 10.47 -20.97
C LEU A 637 21.00 11.93 -21.36
N CYS A 638 21.69 12.90 -20.79
CA CYS A 638 21.52 14.31 -21.13
C CYS A 638 22.47 14.73 -22.25
N SER A 639 22.07 15.76 -23.01
CA SER A 639 22.87 16.35 -24.08
C SER A 639 23.85 17.46 -23.62
N HIS A 640 23.98 17.68 -22.31
CA HIS A 640 24.88 18.69 -21.74
C HIS A 640 26.35 18.28 -21.86
N ASP A 641 27.25 19.28 -21.83
CA ASP A 641 28.69 19.07 -21.99
C ASP A 641 29.27 18.31 -20.79
N THR A 642 29.80 17.11 -21.06
CA THR A 642 30.39 16.24 -20.03
C THR A 642 31.65 16.82 -19.39
N ALA A 643 32.30 17.81 -20.01
CA ALA A 643 33.43 18.52 -19.40
C ALA A 643 33.03 19.39 -18.20
N THR A 644 31.75 19.79 -18.12
CA THR A 644 31.21 20.62 -17.03
C THR A 644 30.62 19.80 -15.89
N PHE A 645 30.65 18.47 -15.99
CA PHE A 645 30.07 17.59 -14.97
C PHE A 645 30.84 17.71 -13.67
N LEU A 646 30.10 17.75 -12.57
CA LEU A 646 30.68 17.71 -11.23
C LEU A 646 31.25 16.31 -10.97
N ALA A 647 32.33 16.26 -10.21
CA ALA A 647 33.02 15.03 -9.84
C ALA A 647 33.17 14.95 -8.31
N PHE A 648 32.63 13.89 -7.73
CA PHE A 648 32.67 13.64 -6.30
C PHE A 648 33.47 12.38 -6.05
N LYS A 649 34.53 12.49 -5.24
CA LYS A 649 35.22 11.32 -4.69
C LYS A 649 34.35 10.70 -3.60
N PRO A 650 34.45 9.39 -3.34
CA PRO A 650 33.80 8.78 -2.18
C PRO A 650 34.12 9.57 -0.89
N PRO A 651 33.13 9.77 0.01
CA PRO A 651 33.29 10.69 1.15
C PRO A 651 34.48 10.35 2.03
N HIS A 652 34.70 9.05 2.34
CA HIS A 652 35.81 8.63 3.17
C HIS A 652 37.17 8.93 2.56
N ARG A 653 37.36 8.64 1.26
CA ARG A 653 38.59 8.98 0.54
C ARG A 653 38.84 10.48 0.53
N HIS A 654 37.79 11.28 0.32
CA HIS A 654 37.92 12.73 0.38
C HIS A 654 38.40 13.20 1.77
N LEU A 655 37.80 12.69 2.85
CA LEU A 655 38.19 13.05 4.22
C LEU A 655 39.64 12.65 4.53
N LEU A 656 40.08 11.46 4.13
CA LEU A 656 41.48 11.02 4.27
C LEU A 656 42.46 11.93 3.51
N GLU A 657 42.12 12.31 2.28
CA GLU A 657 42.96 13.20 1.47
C GLU A 657 42.97 14.62 2.03
N GLU A 658 41.85 15.11 2.57
CA GLU A 658 41.77 16.45 3.16
C GLU A 658 42.57 16.53 4.46
N ASP A 659 42.44 15.51 5.31
CA ASP A 659 43.25 15.33 6.52
C ASP A 659 44.76 15.40 6.22
N LEU A 660 45.20 14.84 5.09
CA LEU A 660 46.59 14.89 4.64
C LEU A 660 46.99 16.27 4.10
N LYS A 661 46.09 16.98 3.40
CA LYS A 661 46.38 18.32 2.88
C LYS A 661 46.49 19.36 3.97
N THR A 662 45.66 19.24 5.01
CA THR A 662 45.61 20.19 6.13
C THR A 662 46.48 19.74 7.31
N PHE A 663 47.33 18.72 7.12
CA PHE A 663 48.14 18.15 8.20
C PHE A 663 49.18 19.15 8.71
N ASP A 664 49.19 19.38 10.02
CA ASP A 664 50.07 20.35 10.70
C ASP A 664 50.89 19.74 11.86
N GLY A 665 50.93 18.40 11.95
CA GLY A 665 51.64 17.64 12.99
C GLY A 665 53.09 17.23 12.63
N PRO A 666 53.73 16.36 13.45
CA PRO A 666 55.07 15.81 13.19
C PRO A 666 55.18 15.02 11.88
N LEU A 667 56.38 14.99 11.28
CA LEU A 667 56.65 14.22 10.04
C LEU A 667 56.35 12.72 10.22
N ASP A 668 56.71 12.12 11.35
CA ASP A 668 56.48 10.69 11.58
C ASP A 668 54.98 10.36 11.55
N ASP A 669 54.14 11.21 12.15
CA ASP A 669 52.69 11.05 12.15
C ASP A 669 52.11 11.29 10.73
N PHE A 670 52.71 12.18 9.95
CA PHE A 670 52.34 12.38 8.55
C PHE A 670 52.69 11.15 7.68
N GLU A 671 53.86 10.55 7.89
CA GLU A 671 54.27 9.32 7.20
C GLU A 671 53.33 8.17 7.54
N GLU A 672 52.91 8.04 8.80
CA GLU A 672 51.90 7.07 9.22
C GLU A 672 50.56 7.33 8.52
N ALA A 673 50.10 8.58 8.46
CA ALA A 673 48.85 8.94 7.77
C ALA A 673 48.90 8.64 6.26
N ILE A 674 50.02 8.94 5.58
CA ILE A 674 50.23 8.58 4.18
C ILE A 674 50.26 7.06 4.00
N ALA A 675 50.92 6.33 4.89
CA ALA A 675 50.96 4.88 4.84
C ALA A 675 49.54 4.30 4.97
N ASN A 676 48.72 4.82 5.90
CA ASN A 676 47.32 4.44 6.08
C ASN A 676 46.47 4.73 4.84
N TYR A 677 46.62 5.91 4.22
CA TYR A 677 45.95 6.23 2.96
C TYR A 677 46.39 5.29 1.81
N ALA A 678 47.67 4.93 1.75
CA ALA A 678 48.17 3.98 0.76
C ALA A 678 47.67 2.55 0.99
N VAL A 679 47.48 2.14 2.25
CA VAL A 679 46.83 0.88 2.63
C VAL A 679 45.38 0.90 2.18
N TYR A 680 44.62 1.92 2.56
CA TYR A 680 43.22 2.12 2.13
C TYR A 680 43.09 2.00 0.60
N CYS A 681 43.90 2.76 -0.14
CA CYS A 681 43.88 2.75 -1.61
C CYS A 681 44.13 1.35 -2.21
N ARG A 682 44.98 0.54 -1.56
CA ARG A 682 45.32 -0.81 -2.01
C ARG A 682 44.19 -1.79 -1.70
N GLU A 683 43.66 -1.74 -0.48
CA GLU A 683 42.59 -2.63 -0.01
C GLU A 683 41.29 -2.41 -0.77
N HIS A 684 40.96 -1.16 -1.11
CA HIS A 684 39.75 -0.82 -1.86
C HIS A 684 39.97 -0.66 -3.37
N GLY A 685 41.16 -1.00 -3.88
CA GLY A 685 41.43 -1.04 -5.33
C GLY A 685 41.32 0.31 -6.03
N VAL A 686 41.67 1.40 -5.34
CA VAL A 686 41.65 2.76 -5.89
C VAL A 686 42.59 2.85 -7.09
N SER A 687 42.08 3.29 -8.25
CA SER A 687 42.87 3.48 -9.46
C SER A 687 43.92 4.57 -9.27
N ASP A 688 45.13 4.38 -9.82
CA ASP A 688 46.22 5.37 -9.75
C ASP A 688 45.83 6.74 -10.32
N VAL A 689 44.91 6.77 -11.29
CA VAL A 689 44.43 8.02 -11.90
C VAL A 689 43.41 8.75 -11.02
N GLU A 690 43.00 8.17 -9.89
CA GLU A 690 42.12 8.81 -8.91
C GLU A 690 42.85 9.19 -7.61
N LYS A 691 44.04 8.62 -7.37
CA LYS A 691 44.86 8.92 -6.18
C LYS A 691 45.42 10.33 -6.27
N VAL A 692 45.37 11.05 -5.15
CA VAL A 692 46.20 12.26 -5.00
C VAL A 692 47.66 11.82 -4.84
N PRO A 693 48.59 12.32 -5.68
CA PRO A 693 50.00 11.98 -5.55
C PRO A 693 50.58 12.62 -4.30
N ARG A 694 51.57 11.95 -3.67
CA ARG A 694 52.22 12.45 -2.44
C ARG A 694 52.64 13.92 -2.52
N ALA A 695 53.23 14.32 -3.65
CA ALA A 695 53.71 15.68 -3.88
C ALA A 695 52.60 16.75 -3.77
N ALA A 696 51.33 16.38 -3.97
CA ALA A 696 50.22 17.32 -3.88
C ALA A 696 49.76 17.60 -2.44
N PHE A 697 50.26 16.87 -1.42
CA PHE A 697 49.96 17.13 -0.02
C PHE A 697 50.88 18.18 0.63
N GLY A 698 51.87 18.71 -0.09
CA GLY A 698 52.69 19.85 0.36
C GLY A 698 53.70 19.54 1.48
N TYR A 699 53.72 18.33 2.04
CA TYR A 699 54.68 17.88 3.04
C TYR A 699 55.93 17.29 2.36
N GLU A 700 56.69 18.14 1.68
CA GLU A 700 57.99 17.75 1.11
C GLU A 700 59.04 17.71 2.21
N VAL A 701 59.66 16.54 2.39
CA VAL A 701 61.00 16.48 2.99
C VAL A 701 61.91 17.15 1.97
N ASP A 702 62.56 18.27 2.32
CA ASP A 702 63.67 18.82 1.53
C ASP A 702 64.76 17.74 1.52
N SER A 703 64.70 16.84 0.54
CA SER A 703 65.62 15.71 0.40
C SER A 703 67.00 16.15 -0.09
N ARG A 704 67.35 17.43 0.10
CA ARG A 704 68.75 17.87 0.03
C ARG A 704 69.48 17.13 1.14
N VAL A 705 70.16 16.07 0.69
CA VAL A 705 71.17 15.34 1.44
C VAL A 705 72.00 16.36 2.23
N TRP A 706 71.83 16.37 3.55
CA TRP A 706 72.71 17.11 4.44
C TRP A 706 74.09 16.46 4.31
N HIS A 707 74.93 16.99 3.42
CA HIS A 707 76.28 16.51 3.22
C HIS A 707 77.12 17.07 4.36
N PRO A 708 77.75 16.25 5.24
CA PRO A 708 78.47 16.76 6.42
C PRO A 708 79.83 17.44 6.11
N MET A 709 79.99 18.05 4.94
CA MET A 709 81.21 18.77 4.54
C MET A 709 80.94 19.95 3.58
N LEU A 710 79.94 20.79 3.89
CA LEU A 710 79.87 22.17 3.40
C LEU A 710 79.56 23.12 4.55
#